data_AF-A0A3D8GW33-F1
#
_entry.id   AF-A0A3D8GW33-F1
#
_cell.length_a   1.000
_cell.length_b   1.000
_cell.length_c   1.000
_cell.angle_alpha   90.00
_cell.angle_beta   90.00
_cell.angle_gamma   90.00
#
_symmetry.space_group_name_H-M   'P 1'
#
loop_
_entity.id
_entity.type
_entity.pdbx_description
1 polymer ?
#
loop_
_entity_poly.entity_id
_entity_poly.type
_entity_poly.pdbx_seq_one_letter_code
_entity_poly.pdbx_strand_id
1 'polypeptide(L)'
;MRGKVSGLDLSKLSPYELGESKNVEAIEYLISFLGSGTKNERRLAASAVNKLYNLYPSECQITKPLLIKNLKHDGPQVRNYCLKAIMKMDLTDEEIIEIERICEFEDKDYNRKLVHQIVKLMDENRTPLIKFNVPIQEDFNSEQNNSKLTQSEFNVEKPKPLLEKEENNINTYTEQKQLETTNNFSYYKINIFETISYAINKVISIFKIEKQQSIKVTPTTTEEPFINYDKIEEEIAATIASFKVTNISDNEIGSFYDLQEELADEYVEEYLQLGDIFIDFLYKCLEGLGLNSRDFKILIMRLNFYGEGAKTLQTIGNEFNISRESVRQIVVKSIKKLLIYLQRKETEDNYYLKQFINKLFSNSSKELEKRVVLFFYYAFETPSPFFLKFLGEIIFIERENSANIQDMYKNYRDRQIFAENEMFKLQRMYERSLKSFKERIYNKIQWPNKKSQCKDFNFQEVKSVREVNFDLSGNSGKYFSEKLSKEIQYESELERKVLMLIENCTRVVFYEVQPFEITYYHKRKRVYIPDIFIVLDDGSGIIIEIKPKIHMAININIIKYQALESFCNEMGYGFLVTDGFTSFEEIKMHTYNKSFEDELLSELKKGPLRWSEFIKFKSKYSIGLDLSSIIINNDLIYEKSPFLIKKRT
;
A
#
# COMPACT_ATOMS: atom_id res chain seq x y z
N MET A 1 -18.11 12.58 -36.56
CA MET A 1 -18.67 11.49 -37.40
C MET A 1 -18.95 10.29 -36.51
N ARG A 2 -20.23 9.91 -36.35
CA ARG A 2 -20.66 8.71 -35.63
C ARG A 2 -20.43 7.49 -36.53
N GLY A 3 -19.43 6.68 -36.21
CA GLY A 3 -19.25 5.36 -36.80
C GLY A 3 -20.12 4.34 -36.08
N LYS A 4 -21.32 4.07 -36.61
CA LYS A 4 -22.13 2.90 -36.26
C LYS A 4 -21.35 1.64 -36.66
N VAL A 5 -20.94 0.85 -35.67
CA VAL A 5 -20.67 -0.58 -35.86
C VAL A 5 -21.96 -1.31 -35.49
N SER A 6 -22.67 -1.84 -36.48
CA SER A 6 -23.86 -2.68 -36.29
C SER A 6 -23.45 -4.10 -35.90
N GLY A 7 -24.08 -4.67 -34.86
CA GLY A 7 -24.21 -6.13 -34.79
C GLY A 7 -24.34 -6.80 -33.42
N LEU A 8 -24.13 -6.12 -32.29
CA LEU A 8 -24.42 -6.74 -30.98
C LEU A 8 -25.80 -6.31 -30.48
N ASP A 9 -26.73 -7.25 -30.47
CA ASP A 9 -28.02 -7.12 -29.80
C ASP A 9 -27.80 -7.23 -28.28
N LEU A 10 -27.52 -6.09 -27.64
CA LEU A 10 -27.22 -6.00 -26.21
C LEU A 10 -28.35 -6.56 -25.33
N SER A 11 -29.60 -6.56 -25.83
CA SER A 11 -30.77 -7.04 -25.10
C SER A 11 -30.75 -8.54 -24.80
N LYS A 12 -29.91 -9.32 -25.50
CA LYS A 12 -29.77 -10.77 -25.33
C LYS A 12 -28.55 -11.20 -24.53
N LEU A 13 -27.71 -10.25 -24.13
CA LEU A 13 -26.46 -10.55 -23.44
C LEU A 13 -26.67 -10.76 -21.95
N SER A 14 -25.87 -11.67 -21.38
CA SER A 14 -25.75 -11.80 -19.93
C SER A 14 -25.05 -10.58 -19.32
N PRO A 15 -25.21 -10.33 -18.01
CA PRO A 15 -24.51 -9.23 -17.35
C PRO A 15 -22.98 -9.29 -17.51
N TYR A 16 -22.41 -10.50 -17.57
CA TYR A 16 -20.99 -10.69 -17.81
C TYR A 16 -20.59 -10.20 -19.21
N GLU A 17 -21.31 -10.62 -20.25
CA GLU A 17 -21.04 -10.23 -21.64
C GLU A 17 -21.28 -8.74 -21.86
N LEU A 18 -22.28 -8.15 -21.18
CA LEU A 18 -22.49 -6.70 -21.15
C LEU A 18 -21.26 -5.97 -20.59
N GLY A 19 -20.65 -6.48 -19.52
CA GLY A 19 -19.41 -5.94 -18.97
C GLY A 19 -18.18 -6.08 -19.88
N GLU A 20 -18.07 -7.18 -20.64
CA GLU A 20 -16.99 -7.38 -21.61
C GLU A 20 -17.17 -6.57 -22.91
N SER A 21 -18.40 -6.17 -23.22
CA SER A 21 -18.71 -5.42 -24.44
C SER A 21 -17.99 -4.08 -24.55
N LYS A 22 -17.61 -3.50 -23.40
CA LYS A 22 -17.06 -2.13 -23.29
C LYS A 22 -17.94 -1.08 -23.97
N ASN A 23 -19.25 -1.34 -24.10
CA ASN A 23 -20.21 -0.42 -24.70
C ASN A 23 -20.94 0.36 -23.60
N VAL A 24 -21.02 1.69 -23.72
CA VAL A 24 -21.75 2.55 -22.79
C VAL A 24 -23.24 2.23 -22.74
N GLU A 25 -23.85 1.80 -23.86
CA GLU A 25 -25.26 1.40 -23.93
C GLU A 25 -25.55 0.15 -23.08
N ALA A 26 -24.52 -0.65 -22.75
CA ALA A 26 -24.67 -1.81 -21.88
C ALA A 26 -25.12 -1.42 -20.45
N ILE A 27 -24.84 -0.20 -20.01
CA ILE A 27 -25.23 0.31 -18.68
C ILE A 27 -26.75 0.28 -18.51
N GLU A 28 -27.52 0.61 -19.56
CA GLU A 28 -28.99 0.60 -19.53
C GLU A 28 -29.54 -0.80 -19.24
N TYR A 29 -28.94 -1.83 -19.83
CA TYR A 29 -29.32 -3.23 -19.60
C TYR A 29 -28.88 -3.73 -18.21
N LEU A 30 -27.73 -3.28 -17.72
CA LEU A 30 -27.23 -3.62 -16.38
C LEU A 30 -28.15 -3.09 -15.26
N ILE A 31 -28.81 -1.95 -15.47
CA ILE A 31 -29.84 -1.41 -14.55
C ILE A 31 -30.98 -2.43 -14.36
N SER A 32 -31.44 -3.05 -15.44
CA SER A 32 -32.49 -4.10 -15.37
C SER A 32 -32.03 -5.28 -14.52
N PHE A 33 -30.83 -5.81 -14.79
CA PHE A 33 -30.28 -6.94 -14.01
C PHE A 33 -30.02 -6.61 -12.54
N LEU A 34 -29.58 -5.39 -12.22
CA LEU A 34 -29.44 -4.92 -10.83
C LEU A 34 -30.81 -4.78 -10.13
N GLY A 35 -31.85 -4.41 -10.87
CA GLY A 35 -33.19 -4.16 -10.35
C GLY A 35 -34.01 -5.43 -10.11
N SER A 36 -34.07 -6.33 -11.11
CA SER A 36 -34.97 -7.48 -11.16
C SER A 36 -34.30 -8.82 -11.45
N GLY A 37 -32.98 -8.85 -11.69
CA GLY A 37 -32.25 -10.09 -11.97
C GLY A 37 -32.22 -11.08 -10.80
N THR A 38 -31.84 -12.32 -11.10
CA THR A 38 -31.51 -13.35 -10.10
C THR A 38 -30.31 -12.95 -9.23
N LYS A 39 -30.10 -13.64 -8.12
CA LYS A 39 -28.94 -13.43 -7.23
C LYS A 39 -27.60 -13.41 -7.99
N ASN A 40 -27.40 -14.34 -8.93
CA ASN A 40 -26.16 -14.40 -9.70
C ASN A 40 -26.09 -13.30 -10.78
N GLU A 41 -27.21 -12.95 -11.40
CA GLU A 41 -27.26 -11.86 -12.38
C GLU A 41 -27.00 -10.49 -11.74
N ARG A 42 -27.57 -10.22 -10.56
CA ARG A 42 -27.28 -8.99 -9.79
C ARG A 42 -25.80 -8.88 -9.44
N ARG A 43 -25.18 -9.99 -8.99
CA ARG A 43 -23.75 -10.06 -8.69
C ARG A 43 -22.90 -9.77 -9.92
N LEU A 44 -23.21 -10.42 -11.05
CA LEU A 44 -22.50 -10.22 -12.31
C LEU A 44 -22.72 -8.81 -12.87
N ALA A 45 -23.92 -8.25 -12.71
CA ALA A 45 -24.24 -6.90 -13.13
C ALA A 45 -23.44 -5.86 -12.33
N ALA A 46 -23.35 -6.01 -11.00
CA ALA A 46 -22.50 -5.15 -10.18
C ALA A 46 -21.01 -5.26 -10.56
N SER A 47 -20.52 -6.47 -10.89
CA SER A 47 -19.17 -6.68 -11.41
C SER A 47 -18.96 -6.00 -12.77
N ALA A 48 -19.95 -6.06 -13.65
CA ALA A 48 -19.91 -5.46 -14.99
C ALA A 48 -19.92 -3.92 -14.90
N VAL A 49 -20.74 -3.34 -14.02
CA VAL A 49 -20.71 -1.90 -13.72
C VAL A 49 -19.35 -1.47 -13.22
N ASN A 50 -18.74 -2.19 -12.26
CA ASN A 50 -17.39 -1.88 -11.77
C ASN A 50 -16.32 -1.92 -12.87
N LYS A 51 -16.48 -2.80 -13.87
CA LYS A 51 -15.59 -2.88 -15.03
C LYS A 51 -15.80 -1.70 -15.99
N LEU A 52 -17.06 -1.37 -16.30
CA LEU A 52 -17.40 -0.25 -17.20
C LEU A 52 -17.10 1.12 -16.58
N TYR A 53 -17.12 1.25 -15.25
CA TYR A 53 -16.76 2.49 -14.55
C TYR A 53 -15.37 3.01 -14.93
N ASN A 54 -14.41 2.11 -15.19
CA ASN A 54 -13.07 2.49 -15.60
C ASN A 54 -13.02 3.18 -16.98
N LEU A 55 -14.09 3.05 -17.79
CA LEU A 55 -14.21 3.64 -19.12
C LEU A 55 -15.23 4.79 -19.16
N TYR A 56 -16.32 4.65 -18.40
CA TYR A 56 -17.50 5.54 -18.43
C TYR A 56 -17.93 5.91 -16.99
N PRO A 57 -17.10 6.64 -16.23
CA PRO A 57 -17.37 6.91 -14.82
C PRO A 57 -18.64 7.74 -14.60
N SER A 58 -18.87 8.79 -15.41
CA SER A 58 -20.03 9.67 -15.30
C SER A 58 -21.34 8.94 -15.61
N GLU A 59 -21.35 8.10 -16.65
CA GLU A 59 -22.53 7.34 -17.07
C GLU A 59 -22.86 6.23 -16.08
N CYS A 60 -21.86 5.59 -15.47
CA CYS A 60 -22.07 4.55 -14.47
C CYS A 60 -22.69 5.07 -13.17
N GLN A 61 -22.63 6.37 -12.87
CA GLN A 61 -23.24 6.97 -11.67
C GLN A 61 -24.75 6.71 -11.59
N ILE A 62 -25.44 6.57 -12.72
CA ILE A 62 -26.89 6.29 -12.77
C ILE A 62 -27.26 4.97 -12.08
N THR A 63 -26.31 4.03 -11.96
CA THR A 63 -26.54 2.72 -11.34
C THR A 63 -26.46 2.74 -9.81
N LYS A 64 -25.91 3.82 -9.24
CA LYS A 64 -25.63 3.97 -7.80
C LYS A 64 -26.83 3.68 -6.89
N PRO A 65 -28.06 4.19 -7.15
CA PRO A 65 -29.21 3.90 -6.29
C PRO A 65 -29.55 2.40 -6.23
N LEU A 66 -29.39 1.68 -7.34
CA LEU A 66 -29.63 0.24 -7.39
C LEU A 66 -28.52 -0.55 -6.72
N LEU A 67 -27.27 -0.10 -6.81
CA LEU A 67 -26.16 -0.74 -6.09
C LEU A 67 -26.35 -0.61 -4.57
N ILE A 68 -26.71 0.57 -4.07
CA ILE A 68 -27.01 0.81 -2.65
C ILE A 68 -28.21 -0.05 -2.21
N LYS A 69 -29.28 -0.11 -3.01
CA LYS A 69 -30.44 -0.97 -2.74
C LYS A 69 -30.05 -2.44 -2.58
N ASN A 70 -29.13 -2.94 -3.41
CA ASN A 70 -28.67 -4.34 -3.36
C ASN A 70 -27.74 -4.64 -2.17
N LEU A 71 -27.32 -3.65 -1.38
CA LEU A 71 -26.63 -3.89 -0.10
C LEU A 71 -27.54 -4.54 0.95
N LYS A 72 -28.87 -4.49 0.78
CA LYS A 72 -29.84 -5.20 1.64
C LYS A 72 -30.13 -6.63 1.17
N HIS A 73 -29.46 -7.13 0.12
CA HIS A 73 -29.72 -8.46 -0.43
C HIS A 73 -29.22 -9.56 0.51
N ASP A 74 -29.95 -10.69 0.58
CA ASP A 74 -29.57 -11.88 1.37
C ASP A 74 -28.25 -12.54 0.93
N GLY A 75 -27.70 -12.14 -0.22
CA GLY A 75 -26.56 -12.76 -0.88
C GLY A 75 -25.27 -12.02 -0.56
N PRO A 76 -24.36 -12.58 0.26
CA PRO A 76 -23.19 -11.83 0.70
C PRO A 76 -22.23 -11.46 -0.43
N GLN A 77 -22.20 -12.26 -1.50
CA GLN A 77 -21.43 -11.94 -2.72
C GLN A 77 -22.10 -10.82 -3.54
N VAL A 78 -23.43 -10.70 -3.55
CA VAL A 78 -24.11 -9.59 -4.25
C VAL A 78 -23.72 -8.28 -3.58
N ARG A 79 -23.79 -8.23 -2.25
CA ARG A 79 -23.36 -7.08 -1.43
C ARG A 79 -21.89 -6.74 -1.69
N ASN A 80 -21.01 -7.74 -1.74
CA ASN A 80 -19.58 -7.53 -2.01
C ASN A 80 -19.28 -6.82 -3.32
N TYR A 81 -19.89 -7.29 -4.41
CA TYR A 81 -19.66 -6.73 -5.73
C TYR A 81 -20.31 -5.34 -5.86
N CYS A 82 -21.44 -5.10 -5.18
CA CYS A 82 -22.03 -3.76 -5.11
C CYS A 82 -21.10 -2.79 -4.37
N LEU A 83 -20.56 -3.16 -3.20
CA LEU A 83 -19.59 -2.35 -2.45
C LEU A 83 -18.34 -2.03 -3.28
N LYS A 84 -17.80 -3.01 -4.02
CA LYS A 84 -16.64 -2.79 -4.92
C LYS A 84 -16.93 -1.79 -6.04
N ALA A 85 -18.15 -1.79 -6.58
CA ALA A 85 -18.57 -0.83 -7.59
C ALA A 85 -18.77 0.56 -6.99
N ILE A 86 -19.49 0.65 -5.86
CA ILE A 86 -19.79 1.88 -5.13
C ILE A 86 -18.52 2.60 -4.69
N MET A 87 -17.49 1.87 -4.26
CA MET A 87 -16.24 2.44 -3.74
C MET A 87 -15.51 3.37 -4.72
N LYS A 88 -15.80 3.27 -6.03
CA LYS A 88 -15.21 4.14 -7.04
C LYS A 88 -16.08 5.35 -7.40
N MET A 89 -17.35 5.36 -6.97
CA MET A 89 -18.37 6.34 -7.35
C MET A 89 -18.37 7.55 -6.43
N ASP A 90 -18.96 8.65 -6.90
CA ASP A 90 -19.11 9.86 -6.10
C ASP A 90 -20.33 9.68 -5.20
N LEU A 91 -20.12 9.70 -3.89
CA LEU A 91 -21.15 9.48 -2.88
C LEU A 91 -21.52 10.79 -2.17
N THR A 92 -22.81 10.99 -1.88
CA THR A 92 -23.25 12.06 -0.99
C THR A 92 -23.14 11.65 0.48
N ASP A 93 -23.18 12.63 1.38
CA ASP A 93 -23.16 12.38 2.82
C ASP A 93 -24.32 11.49 3.28
N GLU A 94 -25.51 11.66 2.69
CA GLU A 94 -26.69 10.83 2.98
C GLU A 94 -26.49 9.38 2.52
N GLU A 95 -25.89 9.17 1.35
CA GLU A 95 -25.64 7.83 0.79
C GLU A 95 -24.62 7.06 1.64
N ILE A 96 -23.59 7.73 2.17
CA ILE A 96 -22.61 7.12 3.07
C ILE A 96 -23.30 6.67 4.37
N ILE A 97 -24.10 7.55 4.98
CA ILE A 97 -24.85 7.22 6.20
C ILE A 97 -25.80 6.04 5.93
N GLU A 98 -26.41 5.98 4.76
CA GLU A 98 -27.25 4.84 4.38
C GLU A 98 -26.41 3.56 4.23
N ILE A 99 -25.25 3.60 3.58
CA ILE A 99 -24.34 2.45 3.44
C ILE A 99 -23.87 1.96 4.81
N GLU A 100 -23.47 2.86 5.72
CA GLU A 100 -23.08 2.54 7.09
C GLU A 100 -24.21 1.81 7.82
N ARG A 101 -25.43 2.37 7.84
CA ARG A 101 -26.60 1.75 8.49
C ARG A 101 -26.95 0.39 7.91
N ILE A 102 -26.89 0.24 6.58
CA ILE A 102 -27.18 -1.05 5.94
C ILE A 102 -26.15 -2.11 6.36
N CYS A 103 -24.90 -1.69 6.51
CA CYS A 103 -23.79 -2.58 6.78
C CYS A 103 -23.44 -2.74 8.28
N GLU A 104 -24.11 -2.02 9.20
CA GLU A 104 -24.08 -2.30 10.65
C GLU A 104 -24.46 -3.75 10.96
N PHE A 105 -25.34 -4.35 10.14
CA PHE A 105 -25.79 -5.74 10.26
C PHE A 105 -25.09 -6.69 9.28
N GLU A 106 -23.97 -6.30 8.67
CA GLU A 106 -23.23 -7.13 7.73
C GLU A 106 -22.53 -8.29 8.45
N ASP A 107 -22.86 -9.53 8.08
CA ASP A 107 -22.36 -10.74 8.71
C ASP A 107 -20.97 -11.16 8.20
N LYS A 108 -20.55 -10.72 6.99
CA LYS A 108 -19.26 -11.11 6.39
C LYS A 108 -18.16 -10.07 6.58
N ASP A 109 -17.02 -10.52 7.13
CA ASP A 109 -15.81 -9.70 7.34
C ASP A 109 -15.32 -8.98 6.09
N TYR A 110 -15.31 -9.66 4.94
CA TYR A 110 -14.80 -9.06 3.71
C TYR A 110 -15.68 -7.91 3.21
N ASN A 111 -16.96 -7.87 3.56
CA ASN A 111 -17.86 -6.75 3.24
C ASN A 111 -17.71 -5.62 4.25
N ARG A 112 -17.60 -5.95 5.55
CA ARG A 112 -17.29 -4.95 6.59
C ARG A 112 -16.03 -4.16 6.25
N LYS A 113 -14.96 -4.84 5.80
CA LYS A 113 -13.71 -4.18 5.36
C LYS A 113 -13.92 -3.18 4.23
N LEU A 114 -14.75 -3.49 3.24
CA LEU A 114 -15.05 -2.58 2.12
C LEU A 114 -15.86 -1.36 2.58
N VAL A 115 -16.81 -1.54 3.50
CA VAL A 115 -17.59 -0.42 4.06
C VAL A 115 -16.69 0.54 4.81
N HIS A 116 -15.80 0.03 5.65
CA HIS A 116 -14.81 0.86 6.35
C HIS A 116 -13.89 1.62 5.38
N GLN A 117 -13.54 1.00 4.24
CA GLN A 117 -12.76 1.68 3.19
C GLN A 117 -13.56 2.81 2.54
N ILE A 118 -14.84 2.58 2.21
CA ILE A 118 -15.73 3.61 1.62
C ILE A 118 -15.87 4.81 2.56
N VAL A 119 -16.16 4.55 3.84
CA VAL A 119 -16.30 5.62 4.86
C VAL A 119 -15.01 6.39 5.03
N LYS A 120 -13.88 5.68 5.14
CA LYS A 120 -12.56 6.29 5.32
C LYS A 120 -12.15 7.18 4.13
N LEU A 121 -12.39 6.73 2.90
CA LEU A 121 -12.08 7.51 1.69
C LEU A 121 -12.87 8.82 1.64
N MET A 122 -14.05 8.86 2.25
CA MET A 122 -14.90 10.04 2.29
C MET A 122 -14.56 10.98 3.45
N ASP A 123 -14.17 10.45 4.61
CA ASP A 123 -13.64 11.25 5.72
C ASP A 123 -12.30 11.93 5.35
N GLU A 124 -11.48 11.28 4.51
CA GLU A 124 -10.25 11.86 3.95
C GLU A 124 -10.54 13.01 2.96
N ASN A 125 -11.73 13.05 2.34
CA ASN A 125 -12.16 14.08 1.37
C ASN A 125 -13.11 15.15 1.92
N ARG A 126 -13.56 15.03 3.19
CA ARG A 126 -14.41 16.03 3.84
C ARG A 126 -13.57 17.17 4.41
N THR A 127 -13.84 18.39 3.94
CA THR A 127 -13.53 19.60 4.72
C THR A 127 -14.35 19.51 6.02
N PRO A 128 -13.80 19.73 7.22
CA PRO A 128 -14.45 19.31 8.45
C PRO A 128 -15.72 20.11 8.72
N LEU A 129 -16.88 19.50 8.50
CA LEU A 129 -18.17 20.00 8.97
C LEU A 129 -18.36 19.52 10.41
N ILE A 130 -18.32 20.49 11.31
CA ILE A 130 -18.70 20.41 12.72
C ILE A 130 -20.09 19.77 12.82
N LYS A 131 -20.23 18.64 13.53
CA LYS A 131 -21.53 18.18 14.02
C LYS A 131 -21.51 17.91 15.53
N PHE A 132 -22.58 18.40 16.13
CA PHE A 132 -22.89 18.54 17.55
C PHE A 132 -23.21 17.20 18.21
N ASN A 133 -22.74 17.04 19.45
CA ASN A 133 -23.25 16.01 20.37
C ASN A 133 -24.70 16.33 20.75
N VAL A 134 -25.58 15.35 20.59
CA VAL A 134 -26.83 15.24 21.34
C VAL A 134 -26.61 14.14 22.40
N PRO A 135 -26.91 14.38 23.68
CA PRO A 135 -26.69 13.38 24.74
C PRO A 135 -27.83 12.36 24.75
N ILE A 136 -27.49 11.08 24.84
CA ILE A 136 -28.44 10.01 25.19
C ILE A 136 -28.24 9.68 26.67
N GLN A 137 -29.35 9.72 27.40
CA GLN A 137 -29.49 9.46 28.82
C GLN A 137 -29.13 8.01 29.17
N GLU A 138 -28.59 7.86 30.39
CA GLU A 138 -28.40 6.61 31.12
C GLU A 138 -29.71 5.82 31.22
N ASP A 139 -29.61 4.50 31.12
CA ASP A 139 -30.42 3.61 31.93
C ASP A 139 -29.57 2.43 32.43
N PHE A 140 -29.62 2.25 33.75
CA PHE A 140 -29.05 1.17 34.51
C PHE A 140 -29.73 -0.17 34.15
N ASN A 141 -28.96 -1.25 34.07
CA ASN A 141 -29.18 -2.40 34.96
C ASN A 141 -28.01 -3.40 34.93
N SER A 142 -27.63 -3.73 36.16
CA SER A 142 -26.77 -4.84 36.57
C SER A 142 -27.26 -6.19 36.09
N GLU A 143 -26.34 -7.12 35.79
CA GLU A 143 -26.24 -8.35 36.57
C GLU A 143 -24.98 -9.16 36.26
N GLN A 144 -24.58 -9.88 37.30
CA GLN A 144 -23.39 -10.70 37.49
C GLN A 144 -23.23 -11.78 36.42
N ASN A 145 -21.99 -12.12 36.07
CA ASN A 145 -21.57 -13.52 36.12
C ASN A 145 -20.05 -13.70 36.11
N ASN A 146 -19.60 -14.46 37.10
CA ASN A 146 -18.27 -15.00 37.28
C ASN A 146 -17.88 -15.92 36.11
N SER A 147 -16.62 -15.89 35.68
CA SER A 147 -15.82 -17.12 35.56
C SER A 147 -14.33 -16.82 35.51
N LYS A 148 -13.62 -17.42 36.48
CA LYS A 148 -12.18 -17.68 36.47
C LYS A 148 -11.87 -18.67 35.34
N LEU A 149 -10.77 -18.46 34.61
CA LEU A 149 -9.94 -19.48 33.93
C LEU A 149 -8.58 -18.82 33.64
N THR A 150 -7.62 -18.96 34.55
CA THR A 150 -6.41 -19.81 34.45
C THR A 150 -5.34 -19.30 33.49
N GLN A 151 -4.24 -18.86 34.11
CA GLN A 151 -2.92 -18.65 33.51
C GLN A 151 -2.48 -19.91 32.75
N SER A 152 -2.05 -19.72 31.50
CA SER A 152 -1.16 -20.66 30.81
C SER A 152 -0.07 -19.87 30.10
N GLU A 153 1.13 -20.38 30.25
CA GLU A 153 2.41 -19.81 29.88
C GLU A 153 2.53 -19.66 28.36
N PHE A 154 2.91 -18.46 27.90
CA PHE A 154 3.44 -18.26 26.55
C PHE A 154 4.88 -17.77 26.67
N ASN A 155 5.81 -18.69 26.49
CA ASN A 155 7.20 -18.39 26.13
C ASN A 155 7.20 -17.83 24.70
N VAL A 156 7.56 -16.56 24.54
CA VAL A 156 7.88 -15.97 23.24
C VAL A 156 9.35 -15.53 23.30
N GLU A 157 10.17 -16.20 22.50
CA GLU A 157 11.56 -15.81 22.28
C GLU A 157 11.63 -14.41 21.65
N LYS A 158 12.49 -13.58 22.23
CA LYS A 158 12.79 -12.21 21.81
C LYS A 158 13.53 -12.21 20.47
N PRO A 159 13.18 -11.35 19.50
CA PRO A 159 14.11 -11.01 18.43
C PRO A 159 15.24 -10.11 18.98
N LYS A 160 16.49 -10.46 18.67
CA LYS A 160 17.70 -9.71 19.04
C LYS A 160 17.75 -8.37 18.29
N PRO A 161 18.18 -7.27 18.94
CA PRO A 161 18.45 -6.02 18.27
C PRO A 161 19.78 -6.10 17.50
N LEU A 162 19.75 -5.76 16.21
CA LEU A 162 20.94 -5.52 15.39
C LEU A 162 21.31 -4.03 15.54
N LEU A 163 22.48 -3.76 16.14
CA LEU A 163 23.13 -2.46 16.12
C LEU A 163 24.55 -2.60 15.55
N GLU A 164 24.84 -1.64 14.66
CA GLU A 164 26.14 -1.04 14.29
C GLU A 164 27.11 -1.74 13.33
N LYS A 165 27.23 -1.13 12.14
CA LYS A 165 28.42 -0.44 11.56
C LYS A 165 28.03 0.00 10.12
N GLU A 166 28.28 1.18 9.58
CA GLU A 166 29.31 2.22 9.78
C GLU A 166 28.76 3.58 9.30
N GLU A 167 29.13 4.64 9.99
CA GLU A 167 29.04 6.03 9.53
C GLU A 167 30.11 6.29 8.45
N ASN A 168 29.74 6.99 7.37
CA ASN A 168 30.48 8.13 6.80
C ASN A 168 29.87 8.55 5.44
N ASN A 169 29.01 9.57 5.45
CA ASN A 169 29.15 10.79 4.64
C ASN A 169 27.92 11.68 4.79
N ILE A 170 28.15 12.84 5.40
CA ILE A 170 27.18 13.91 5.58
C ILE A 170 27.29 14.91 4.41
N ASN A 171 26.12 15.28 3.90
CA ASN A 171 25.76 16.49 3.15
C ASN A 171 26.29 16.68 1.72
N THR A 172 25.38 16.51 0.75
CA THR A 172 24.82 17.56 -0.11
C THR A 172 23.66 16.95 -0.89
N TYR A 173 22.71 17.77 -1.39
CA TYR A 173 21.46 17.38 -2.08
C TYR A 173 20.20 17.22 -1.20
N THR A 174 19.88 18.29 -0.47
CA THR A 174 18.48 18.63 -0.18
C THR A 174 17.83 19.21 -1.44
N GLU A 175 16.56 18.84 -1.69
CA GLU A 175 15.56 19.55 -2.52
C GLU A 175 15.29 19.17 -4.00
N GLN A 176 15.79 18.05 -4.57
CA GLN A 176 15.35 17.62 -5.92
C GLN A 176 14.88 16.17 -6.12
N LYS A 177 14.73 15.36 -5.07
CA LYS A 177 14.39 13.93 -5.22
C LYS A 177 13.10 13.45 -4.53
N GLN A 178 12.12 14.33 -4.36
CA GLN A 178 10.79 14.00 -3.81
C GLN A 178 9.68 13.90 -4.86
N LEU A 179 10.02 13.76 -6.14
CA LEU A 179 9.07 13.41 -7.22
C LEU A 179 9.42 12.12 -7.98
N GLU A 180 10.40 11.33 -7.53
CA GLU A 180 10.90 10.15 -8.27
C GLU A 180 10.63 8.80 -7.62
N THR A 181 10.16 8.72 -6.38
CA THR A 181 10.03 7.42 -5.68
C THR A 181 8.67 6.72 -5.84
N THR A 182 7.71 7.33 -6.53
CA THR A 182 6.48 6.67 -7.03
C THR A 182 6.61 6.21 -8.49
N ASN A 183 7.79 6.37 -9.10
CA ASN A 183 8.05 5.99 -10.50
C ASN A 183 8.90 4.74 -10.68
N ASN A 184 9.11 3.91 -9.65
CA ASN A 184 9.91 2.66 -9.82
C ASN A 184 9.22 1.55 -10.62
N PHE A 185 7.96 1.73 -11.05
CA PHE A 185 7.39 0.94 -12.15
C PHE A 185 7.84 1.42 -13.56
N SER A 186 8.65 2.48 -13.64
CA SER A 186 9.12 3.09 -14.89
C SER A 186 10.62 2.84 -15.18
N TYR A 187 11.38 2.17 -14.32
CA TYR A 187 12.81 1.94 -14.58
C TYR A 187 13.06 0.89 -15.67
N TYR A 188 12.08 0.01 -15.96
CA TYR A 188 12.15 -0.95 -17.07
C TYR A 188 11.82 -0.36 -18.45
N LYS A 189 11.86 0.97 -18.58
CA LYS A 189 11.54 1.65 -19.86
C LYS A 189 12.62 2.61 -20.35
N ILE A 190 13.89 2.22 -20.22
CA ILE A 190 15.02 2.75 -21.01
C ILE A 190 15.96 1.53 -21.17
N ASN A 191 16.08 0.83 -22.31
CA ASN A 191 16.33 1.33 -23.65
C ASN A 191 15.93 0.26 -24.70
N ILE A 192 14.65 -0.11 -24.71
CA ILE A 192 14.10 -1.14 -25.62
C ILE A 192 14.32 -0.77 -27.10
N PHE A 193 14.39 0.52 -27.46
CA PHE A 193 14.59 0.93 -28.86
C PHE A 193 16.05 0.79 -29.37
N GLU A 194 17.06 0.96 -28.53
CA GLU A 194 18.46 0.77 -28.94
C GLU A 194 18.86 -0.71 -28.93
N THR A 195 18.37 -1.50 -27.97
CA THR A 195 18.62 -2.95 -27.92
C THR A 195 17.86 -3.71 -29.02
N ILE A 196 16.60 -3.32 -29.31
CA ILE A 196 15.85 -3.89 -30.44
C ILE A 196 16.43 -3.42 -31.78
N SER A 197 16.87 -2.16 -31.92
CA SER A 197 17.59 -1.72 -33.14
C SER A 197 18.89 -2.48 -33.33
N TYR A 198 19.65 -2.77 -32.26
CA TYR A 198 20.88 -3.55 -32.34
C TYR A 198 20.61 -5.02 -32.71
N ALA A 199 19.60 -5.66 -32.10
CA ALA A 199 19.20 -7.03 -32.43
C ALA A 199 18.62 -7.16 -33.85
N ILE A 200 17.75 -6.23 -34.28
CA ILE A 200 17.20 -6.19 -35.65
C ILE A 200 18.31 -5.93 -36.68
N ASN A 201 19.25 -5.02 -36.40
CA ASN A 201 20.37 -4.76 -37.33
C ASN A 201 21.37 -5.92 -37.38
N LYS A 202 21.59 -6.64 -36.29
CA LYS A 202 22.44 -7.84 -36.25
C LYS A 202 21.79 -8.99 -37.03
N VAL A 203 20.48 -9.19 -36.89
CA VAL A 203 19.70 -10.17 -37.69
C VAL A 203 19.69 -9.80 -39.18
N ILE A 204 19.46 -8.53 -39.54
CA ILE A 204 19.51 -8.07 -40.95
C ILE A 204 20.92 -8.19 -41.55
N SER A 205 21.98 -8.04 -40.75
CA SER A 205 23.37 -8.23 -41.21
C SER A 205 23.71 -9.69 -41.49
N ILE A 206 23.15 -10.62 -40.72
CA ILE A 206 23.27 -12.07 -40.95
C ILE A 206 22.51 -12.48 -42.22
N PHE A 207 21.33 -11.90 -42.47
CA PHE A 207 20.53 -12.16 -43.68
C PHE A 207 21.07 -11.52 -44.98
N LYS A 208 21.98 -10.55 -44.90
CA LYS A 208 22.60 -9.94 -46.11
C LYS A 208 23.79 -10.72 -46.66
N ILE A 209 24.35 -11.67 -45.90
CA ILE A 209 25.52 -12.46 -46.35
C ILE A 209 25.11 -13.67 -47.22
N GLU A 210 23.85 -14.11 -47.18
CA GLU A 210 23.40 -15.28 -47.97
C GLU A 210 22.74 -14.96 -49.33
N LYS A 211 22.76 -13.70 -49.79
CA LYS A 211 22.15 -13.31 -51.08
C LYS A 211 23.12 -12.90 -52.19
N GLN A 212 24.37 -13.37 -52.12
CA GLN A 212 25.29 -13.35 -53.26
C GLN A 212 26.14 -14.62 -53.30
N GLN A 213 25.53 -15.73 -53.74
CA GLN A 213 26.25 -16.77 -54.47
C GLN A 213 25.23 -17.61 -55.26
N SER A 214 25.11 -17.27 -56.54
CA SER A 214 24.46 -18.09 -57.56
C SER A 214 25.33 -19.30 -57.84
N ILE A 215 24.90 -20.49 -57.40
CA ILE A 215 25.51 -21.75 -57.84
C ILE A 215 24.43 -22.66 -58.41
N LYS A 216 24.68 -23.08 -59.66
CA LYS A 216 23.86 -23.99 -60.46
C LYS A 216 23.72 -25.33 -59.76
N VAL A 217 22.48 -25.84 -59.76
CA VAL A 217 22.09 -27.16 -59.26
C VAL A 217 22.72 -28.26 -60.11
N THR A 218 23.40 -29.19 -59.44
CA THR A 218 23.61 -30.57 -59.92
C THR A 218 23.26 -31.50 -58.75
N PRO A 219 22.58 -32.63 -58.98
CA PRO A 219 22.07 -33.47 -57.90
C PRO A 219 23.19 -34.37 -57.37
N THR A 220 23.53 -34.21 -56.10
CA THR A 220 24.42 -35.13 -55.38
C THR A 220 23.74 -35.59 -54.10
N THR A 221 23.49 -36.90 -54.06
CA THR A 221 23.41 -37.80 -52.91
C THR A 221 23.33 -37.17 -51.52
N THR A 222 22.21 -37.43 -50.84
CA THR A 222 21.93 -37.12 -49.43
C THR A 222 22.90 -37.83 -48.48
N GLU A 223 23.89 -37.10 -47.98
CA GLU A 223 24.51 -37.39 -46.68
C GLU A 223 23.68 -36.70 -45.59
N GLU A 224 23.37 -37.43 -44.51
CA GLU A 224 22.72 -36.81 -43.34
C GLU A 224 23.67 -35.77 -42.71
N PRO A 225 23.17 -34.61 -42.27
CA PRO A 225 24.03 -33.58 -41.68
C PRO A 225 24.74 -34.11 -40.43
N PHE A 226 26.07 -34.00 -40.40
CA PHE A 226 26.92 -34.39 -39.28
C PHE A 226 26.74 -33.41 -38.10
N ILE A 227 26.22 -33.89 -36.97
CA ILE A 227 26.07 -33.11 -35.73
C ILE A 227 27.37 -33.24 -34.90
N ASN A 228 27.98 -32.12 -34.52
CA ASN A 228 29.14 -32.10 -33.64
C ASN A 228 28.71 -31.95 -32.18
N TYR A 229 28.36 -33.08 -31.56
CA TYR A 229 27.83 -33.14 -30.20
C TYR A 229 28.76 -32.53 -29.15
N ASP A 230 30.06 -32.87 -29.18
CA ASP A 230 31.05 -32.39 -28.20
C ASP A 230 31.13 -30.85 -28.20
N LYS A 231 31.16 -30.25 -29.39
CA LYS A 231 31.19 -28.79 -29.53
C LYS A 231 29.95 -28.12 -28.92
N ILE A 232 28.76 -28.70 -29.14
CA ILE A 232 27.50 -28.15 -28.63
C ILE A 232 27.47 -28.23 -27.10
N GLU A 233 27.91 -29.36 -26.52
CA GLU A 233 27.99 -29.53 -25.07
C GLU A 233 28.98 -28.53 -24.44
N GLU A 234 30.14 -28.30 -25.06
CA GLU A 234 31.12 -27.30 -24.62
C GLU A 234 30.55 -25.87 -24.64
N GLU A 235 29.88 -25.48 -25.73
CA GLU A 235 29.27 -24.15 -25.88
C GLU A 235 28.17 -23.89 -24.84
N ILE A 236 27.31 -24.89 -24.59
CA ILE A 236 26.24 -24.78 -23.59
C ILE A 236 26.81 -24.76 -22.18
N ALA A 237 27.81 -25.61 -21.89
CA ALA A 237 28.46 -25.62 -20.58
C ALA A 237 29.12 -24.28 -20.28
N ALA A 238 29.83 -23.69 -21.25
CA ALA A 238 30.43 -22.36 -21.12
C ALA A 238 29.37 -21.27 -20.89
N THR A 239 28.27 -21.33 -21.64
CA THR A 239 27.14 -20.41 -21.51
C THR A 239 26.50 -20.49 -20.12
N ILE A 240 26.15 -21.69 -19.64
CA ILE A 240 25.52 -21.86 -18.32
C ILE A 240 26.49 -21.46 -17.19
N ALA A 241 27.77 -21.78 -17.32
CA ALA A 241 28.78 -21.44 -16.33
C ALA A 241 29.01 -19.94 -16.17
N SER A 242 28.60 -19.10 -17.14
CA SER A 242 28.70 -17.64 -17.01
C SER A 242 27.61 -17.03 -16.11
N PHE A 243 26.58 -17.78 -15.73
CA PHE A 243 25.47 -17.31 -14.90
C PHE A 243 25.56 -17.89 -13.48
N LYS A 244 25.72 -17.02 -12.48
CA LYS A 244 25.87 -17.41 -11.07
C LYS A 244 24.62 -18.08 -10.51
N VAL A 245 23.43 -17.67 -10.95
CA VAL A 245 22.11 -18.17 -10.55
C VAL A 245 21.96 -19.69 -10.76
N THR A 246 22.76 -20.25 -11.67
CA THR A 246 22.78 -21.70 -11.98
C THR A 246 23.50 -22.52 -10.91
N ASN A 247 24.32 -21.87 -10.06
CA ASN A 247 25.09 -22.49 -8.98
C ASN A 247 24.46 -22.33 -7.59
N ILE A 248 23.29 -21.69 -7.48
CA ILE A 248 22.52 -21.58 -6.22
C ILE A 248 22.24 -22.99 -5.68
N SER A 249 22.44 -23.22 -4.39
CA SER A 249 22.21 -24.53 -3.77
C SER A 249 20.71 -24.85 -3.62
N ASP A 250 20.36 -26.14 -3.46
CA ASP A 250 18.96 -26.55 -3.24
C ASP A 250 18.38 -25.90 -1.95
N ASN A 251 19.20 -25.67 -0.91
CA ASN A 251 18.76 -24.98 0.31
C ASN A 251 18.34 -23.52 0.02
N GLU A 252 19.17 -22.78 -0.71
CA GLU A 252 18.87 -21.40 -1.09
C GLU A 252 17.63 -21.32 -2.01
N ILE A 253 17.50 -22.24 -2.98
CA ILE A 253 16.29 -22.35 -3.81
C ILE A 253 15.04 -22.55 -2.94
N GLY A 254 15.12 -23.40 -1.91
CA GLY A 254 14.06 -23.56 -0.92
C GLY A 254 13.70 -22.25 -0.23
N SER A 255 14.70 -21.55 0.33
CA SER A 255 14.53 -20.25 1.00
C SER A 255 13.87 -19.20 0.10
N PHE A 256 14.32 -19.08 -1.16
CA PHE A 256 13.75 -18.13 -2.12
C PHE A 256 12.31 -18.48 -2.53
N TYR A 257 12.02 -19.77 -2.70
CA TYR A 257 10.66 -20.23 -3.06
C TYR A 257 9.65 -20.06 -1.90
N ASP A 258 10.12 -20.25 -0.67
CA ASP A 258 9.32 -20.10 0.55
C ASP A 258 9.27 -18.65 1.06
N LEU A 259 9.89 -17.70 0.34
CA LEU A 259 9.94 -16.27 0.66
C LEU A 259 10.61 -15.97 2.01
N GLN A 260 11.55 -16.81 2.41
CA GLN A 260 12.37 -16.59 3.60
C GLN A 260 13.54 -15.65 3.30
N GLU A 261 14.01 -15.68 2.06
CA GLU A 261 15.06 -14.82 1.55
C GLU A 261 14.60 -14.19 0.23
N GLU A 262 15.05 -12.97 -0.05
CA GLU A 262 14.82 -12.31 -1.33
C GLU A 262 15.91 -12.68 -2.33
N LEU A 263 15.51 -12.87 -3.59
CA LEU A 263 16.45 -13.09 -4.68
C LEU A 263 17.13 -11.75 -5.03
N ALA A 264 18.46 -11.72 -5.03
CA ALA A 264 19.21 -10.51 -5.39
C ALA A 264 18.93 -10.07 -6.84
N ASP A 265 18.94 -8.77 -7.10
CA ASP A 265 18.68 -8.18 -8.43
C ASP A 265 19.58 -8.78 -9.53
N GLU A 266 20.85 -9.07 -9.21
CA GLU A 266 21.79 -9.72 -10.14
C GLU A 266 21.26 -11.08 -10.63
N TYR A 267 20.68 -11.90 -9.74
CA TYR A 267 20.12 -13.20 -10.12
C TYR A 267 18.81 -13.09 -10.90
N VAL A 268 18.02 -12.04 -10.63
CA VAL A 268 16.81 -11.73 -11.42
C VAL A 268 17.21 -11.40 -12.86
N GLU A 269 18.22 -10.55 -13.05
CA GLU A 269 18.76 -10.19 -14.37
C GLU A 269 19.31 -11.42 -15.12
N GLU A 270 20.04 -12.29 -14.42
CA GLU A 270 20.55 -13.53 -15.02
C GLU A 270 19.42 -14.48 -15.44
N TYR A 271 18.34 -14.61 -14.64
CA TYR A 271 17.17 -15.41 -15.03
C TYR A 271 16.47 -14.87 -16.28
N LEU A 272 16.37 -13.54 -16.44
CA LEU A 272 15.84 -12.91 -17.65
C LEU A 272 16.67 -13.29 -18.89
N GLN A 273 17.99 -13.17 -18.80
CA GLN A 273 18.91 -13.52 -19.89
C GLN A 273 18.84 -15.02 -20.25
N LEU A 274 18.76 -15.89 -19.24
CA LEU A 274 18.55 -17.33 -19.46
C LEU A 274 17.19 -17.63 -20.10
N GLY A 275 16.16 -16.83 -19.78
CA GLY A 275 14.85 -16.85 -20.43
C GLY A 275 14.92 -16.57 -21.92
N ASP A 276 15.62 -15.51 -22.31
CA ASP A 276 15.80 -15.14 -23.73
C ASP A 276 16.53 -16.24 -24.50
N ILE A 277 17.61 -16.79 -23.95
CA ILE A 277 18.36 -17.90 -24.56
C ILE A 277 17.47 -19.14 -24.72
N PHE A 278 16.66 -19.46 -23.70
CA PHE A 278 15.72 -20.56 -23.75
C PHE A 278 14.70 -20.39 -24.88
N ILE A 279 14.14 -19.18 -25.03
CA ILE A 279 13.18 -18.85 -26.09
C ILE A 279 13.80 -18.96 -27.47
N ASP A 280 15.05 -18.52 -27.65
CA ASP A 280 15.76 -18.62 -28.92
C ASP A 280 15.94 -20.08 -29.36
N PHE A 281 16.37 -20.96 -28.46
CA PHE A 281 16.49 -22.39 -28.76
C PHE A 281 15.14 -23.04 -29.05
N LEU A 282 14.11 -22.69 -28.29
CA LEU A 282 12.75 -23.16 -28.51
C LEU A 282 12.18 -22.68 -29.86
N TYR A 283 12.48 -21.44 -30.25
CA TYR A 283 12.06 -20.89 -31.53
C TYR A 283 12.67 -21.65 -32.71
N LYS A 284 13.99 -21.92 -32.67
CA LYS A 284 14.68 -22.74 -33.69
C LYS A 284 14.07 -24.14 -33.82
N CYS A 285 13.76 -24.77 -32.68
CA CYS A 285 13.06 -26.06 -32.68
C CYS A 285 11.69 -25.98 -33.38
N LEU A 286 10.93 -24.89 -33.17
CA LEU A 286 9.65 -24.69 -33.84
C LEU A 286 9.78 -24.47 -35.35
N GLU A 287 10.82 -23.77 -35.80
CA GLU A 287 11.12 -23.59 -37.23
C GLU A 287 11.43 -24.94 -37.88
N GLY A 288 12.23 -25.78 -37.21
CA GLY A 288 12.58 -27.14 -37.64
C GLY A 288 11.41 -28.13 -37.78
N LEU A 289 10.22 -27.81 -37.25
CA LEU A 289 9.02 -28.66 -37.38
C LEU A 289 8.38 -28.65 -38.78
N GLY A 290 8.76 -27.70 -39.64
CA GLY A 290 8.12 -27.53 -40.95
C GLY A 290 6.63 -27.21 -40.85
N LEU A 291 6.22 -26.42 -39.83
CA LEU A 291 4.86 -25.91 -39.77
C LEU A 291 4.62 -24.95 -40.94
N ASN A 292 3.39 -24.93 -41.48
CA ASN A 292 3.05 -23.88 -42.43
C ASN A 292 3.07 -22.51 -41.73
N SER A 293 3.31 -21.44 -42.50
CA SER A 293 3.51 -20.09 -41.94
C SER A 293 2.34 -19.61 -41.08
N ARG A 294 1.12 -20.05 -41.38
CA ARG A 294 -0.08 -19.70 -40.60
C ARG A 294 -0.07 -20.37 -39.22
N ASP A 295 0.14 -21.68 -39.17
CA ASP A 295 0.14 -22.45 -37.93
C ASP A 295 1.32 -22.06 -37.03
N PHE A 296 2.49 -21.77 -37.62
CA PHE A 296 3.66 -21.23 -36.92
C PHE A 296 3.34 -19.89 -36.25
N LYS A 297 2.77 -18.93 -37.01
CA LYS A 297 2.40 -17.62 -36.47
C LYS A 297 1.33 -17.72 -35.36
N ILE A 298 0.33 -18.58 -35.54
CA ILE A 298 -0.69 -18.87 -34.51
C ILE A 298 -0.03 -19.37 -33.21
N LEU A 299 0.95 -20.26 -33.32
CA LEU A 299 1.65 -20.83 -32.17
C LEU A 299 2.51 -19.77 -31.44
N ILE A 300 3.30 -18.98 -32.18
CA ILE A 300 4.11 -17.90 -31.61
C ILE A 300 3.24 -16.88 -30.86
N MET A 301 2.12 -16.45 -31.47
CA MET A 301 1.17 -15.52 -30.83
C MET A 301 0.53 -16.10 -29.57
N ARG A 302 0.39 -17.42 -29.50
CA ARG A 302 -0.20 -18.11 -28.34
C ARG A 302 0.79 -18.28 -27.20
N LEU A 303 2.06 -18.55 -27.53
CA LEU A 303 3.13 -18.77 -26.56
C LEU A 303 3.75 -17.47 -26.04
N ASN A 304 3.65 -16.36 -26.79
CA ASN A 304 4.10 -15.03 -26.39
C ASN A 304 5.61 -14.90 -26.15
N PHE A 305 6.42 -15.46 -27.03
CA PHE A 305 7.88 -15.48 -26.88
C PHE A 305 8.55 -14.10 -26.78
N TYR A 306 7.94 -13.07 -27.37
CA TYR A 306 8.54 -11.74 -27.50
C TYR A 306 7.80 -10.64 -26.73
N GLY A 307 7.00 -10.99 -25.71
CA GLY A 307 6.43 -9.99 -24.79
C GLY A 307 5.29 -9.11 -25.35
N GLU A 308 4.74 -9.39 -26.53
CA GLU A 308 3.60 -8.62 -27.11
C GLU A 308 2.25 -8.86 -26.39
N GLY A 309 2.24 -9.74 -25.38
CA GLY A 309 1.08 -10.19 -24.63
C GLY A 309 0.43 -11.44 -25.25
N ALA A 310 0.29 -12.50 -24.45
CA ALA A 310 -0.28 -13.76 -24.93
C ALA A 310 -1.71 -13.58 -25.47
N LYS A 311 -1.89 -13.77 -26.77
CA LYS A 311 -3.20 -13.62 -27.40
C LYS A 311 -4.12 -14.78 -27.01
N THR A 312 -5.38 -14.46 -26.73
CA THR A 312 -6.39 -15.47 -26.45
C THR A 312 -6.71 -16.26 -27.72
N LEU A 313 -7.20 -17.50 -27.57
CA LEU A 313 -7.65 -18.30 -28.72
C LEU A 313 -8.70 -17.55 -29.57
N GLN A 314 -9.52 -16.71 -28.93
CA GLN A 314 -10.52 -15.90 -29.62
C GLN A 314 -9.86 -14.76 -30.41
N THR A 315 -8.90 -14.04 -29.81
CA THR A 315 -8.16 -12.96 -30.46
C THR A 315 -7.43 -13.46 -31.71
N ILE A 316 -6.77 -14.63 -31.60
CA ILE A 316 -6.09 -15.27 -32.72
C ILE A 316 -7.11 -15.71 -33.79
N GLY A 317 -8.24 -16.29 -33.37
CA GLY A 317 -9.30 -16.72 -34.29
C GLY A 317 -9.83 -15.56 -35.13
N ASN A 318 -10.06 -14.41 -34.51
CA ASN A 318 -10.46 -13.19 -35.19
C ASN A 318 -9.38 -12.70 -36.18
N GLU A 319 -8.09 -12.73 -35.81
CA GLU A 319 -6.98 -12.28 -36.67
C GLU A 319 -6.81 -13.15 -37.92
N PHE A 320 -7.00 -14.47 -37.80
CA PHE A 320 -6.86 -15.42 -38.91
C PHE A 320 -8.19 -15.79 -39.58
N ASN A 321 -9.30 -15.18 -39.18
CA ASN A 321 -10.65 -15.49 -39.64
C ASN A 321 -11.00 -17.00 -39.55
N ILE A 322 -10.71 -17.60 -38.40
CA ILE A 322 -11.01 -19.00 -38.08
C ILE A 322 -11.68 -19.12 -36.71
N SER A 323 -12.39 -20.21 -36.47
CA SER A 323 -13.04 -20.42 -35.17
C SER A 323 -12.02 -20.55 -34.03
N ARG A 324 -12.42 -20.15 -32.82
CA ARG A 324 -11.63 -20.36 -31.58
C ARG A 324 -11.21 -21.84 -31.42
N GLU A 325 -12.10 -22.76 -31.79
CA GLU A 325 -11.85 -24.19 -31.69
C GLU A 325 -10.81 -24.65 -32.72
N SER A 326 -10.82 -24.09 -33.94
CA SER A 326 -9.79 -24.34 -34.95
C SER A 326 -8.42 -23.87 -34.48
N VAL A 327 -8.32 -22.69 -33.85
CA VAL A 327 -7.06 -22.21 -33.24
C VAL A 327 -6.58 -23.20 -32.18
N ARG A 328 -7.49 -23.63 -31.28
CA ARG A 328 -7.15 -24.60 -30.23
C ARG A 328 -6.59 -25.89 -30.82
N GLN A 329 -7.21 -26.41 -31.88
CA GLN A 329 -6.76 -27.63 -32.55
C GLN A 329 -5.39 -27.46 -33.22
N ILE A 330 -5.15 -26.33 -33.89
CA ILE A 330 -3.85 -26.01 -34.50
C ILE A 330 -2.75 -25.97 -33.43
N VAL A 331 -3.01 -25.26 -32.32
CA VAL A 331 -2.07 -25.14 -31.21
C VAL A 331 -1.77 -26.52 -30.59
N VAL A 332 -2.80 -27.29 -30.25
CA VAL A 332 -2.64 -28.63 -29.65
C VAL A 332 -1.89 -29.58 -30.59
N LYS A 333 -2.20 -29.54 -31.89
CA LYS A 333 -1.53 -30.36 -32.90
C LYS A 333 -0.06 -29.96 -33.04
N SER A 334 0.25 -28.68 -33.04
CA SER A 334 1.62 -28.16 -33.21
C SER A 334 2.49 -28.48 -31.99
N ILE A 335 1.95 -28.33 -30.77
CA ILE A 335 2.63 -28.75 -29.54
C ILE A 335 2.89 -30.25 -29.54
N LYS A 336 1.88 -31.07 -29.88
CA LYS A 336 2.07 -32.52 -29.94
C LYS A 336 3.17 -32.90 -30.95
N LYS A 337 3.24 -32.21 -32.09
CA LYS A 337 4.34 -32.39 -33.05
C LYS A 337 5.70 -32.00 -32.45
N LEU A 338 5.77 -30.87 -31.73
CA LEU A 338 7.01 -30.46 -31.06
C LEU A 338 7.47 -31.49 -30.03
N LEU A 339 6.58 -31.93 -29.13
CA LEU A 339 6.93 -32.91 -28.11
C LEU A 339 7.43 -34.22 -28.74
N ILE A 340 6.78 -34.67 -29.82
CA ILE A 340 7.25 -35.85 -30.58
C ILE A 340 8.61 -35.59 -31.24
N TYR A 341 8.82 -34.40 -31.80
CA TYR A 341 10.09 -34.00 -32.43
C TYR A 341 11.24 -34.00 -31.42
N LEU A 342 11.00 -33.45 -30.23
CA LEU A 342 11.95 -33.49 -29.12
C LEU A 342 12.22 -34.93 -28.64
N GLN A 343 11.28 -35.87 -28.79
CA GLN A 343 11.45 -37.25 -28.33
C GLN A 343 12.10 -38.23 -29.33
N ARG A 344 12.03 -37.99 -30.65
CA ARG A 344 12.25 -39.07 -31.66
C ARG A 344 13.49 -38.97 -32.56
N LYS A 345 13.95 -37.78 -32.92
CA LYS A 345 15.08 -37.61 -33.86
C LYS A 345 15.96 -36.48 -33.39
N GLU A 346 17.24 -36.71 -33.15
CA GLU A 346 18.18 -35.63 -32.84
C GLU A 346 18.44 -34.79 -34.10
N THR A 347 18.15 -33.51 -33.98
CA THR A 347 18.60 -32.44 -34.87
C THR A 347 19.54 -31.57 -34.06
N GLU A 348 20.37 -30.78 -34.74
CA GLU A 348 21.23 -29.83 -34.05
C GLU A 348 20.40 -28.92 -33.11
N ASP A 349 19.30 -28.32 -33.61
CA ASP A 349 18.45 -27.42 -32.82
C ASP A 349 17.81 -28.05 -31.58
N ASN A 350 17.29 -29.28 -31.70
CA ASN A 350 16.68 -29.92 -30.53
C ASN A 350 17.70 -30.44 -29.53
N TYR A 351 18.90 -30.81 -29.99
CA TYR A 351 20.00 -31.18 -29.11
C TYR A 351 20.47 -29.96 -28.31
N TYR A 352 20.59 -28.77 -28.93
CA TYR A 352 20.87 -27.52 -28.22
C TYR A 352 19.86 -27.26 -27.09
N LEU A 353 18.56 -27.31 -27.39
CA LEU A 353 17.52 -27.05 -26.38
C LEU A 353 17.57 -28.05 -25.23
N LYS A 354 17.73 -29.35 -25.54
CA LYS A 354 17.82 -30.41 -24.52
C LYS A 354 19.02 -30.23 -23.61
N GLN A 355 20.20 -30.00 -24.20
CA GLN A 355 21.43 -29.83 -23.44
C GLN A 355 21.37 -28.56 -22.58
N PHE A 356 20.78 -27.48 -23.11
CA PHE A 356 20.56 -26.26 -22.35
C PHE A 356 19.67 -26.50 -21.13
N ILE A 357 18.52 -27.16 -21.30
CA ILE A 357 17.62 -27.52 -20.19
C ILE A 357 18.33 -28.42 -19.18
N ASN A 358 19.00 -29.46 -19.65
CA ASN A 358 19.68 -30.42 -18.79
C ASN A 358 20.75 -29.75 -17.94
N LYS A 359 21.54 -28.84 -18.52
CA LYS A 359 22.59 -28.12 -17.83
C LYS A 359 22.06 -27.02 -16.91
N LEU A 360 21.03 -26.28 -17.33
CA LEU A 360 20.38 -25.25 -16.51
C LEU A 360 19.81 -25.83 -15.20
N PHE A 361 19.29 -27.06 -15.26
CA PHE A 361 18.68 -27.74 -14.12
C PHE A 361 19.50 -28.93 -13.59
N SER A 362 20.81 -29.01 -13.90
CA SER A 362 21.66 -30.15 -13.49
C SER A 362 21.98 -30.16 -12.00
N ASN A 363 22.08 -28.97 -11.38
CA ASN A 363 22.46 -28.80 -9.99
C ASN A 363 21.30 -29.01 -8.99
N SER A 364 20.10 -29.35 -9.48
CA SER A 364 18.90 -29.46 -8.65
C SER A 364 18.34 -30.87 -8.69
N SER A 365 18.58 -31.61 -7.62
CA SER A 365 18.07 -32.98 -7.48
C SER A 365 16.88 -33.05 -6.52
N LYS A 366 16.88 -32.22 -5.46
CA LYS A 366 15.82 -32.22 -4.45
C LYS A 366 14.79 -31.11 -4.63
N GLU A 367 15.19 -29.98 -5.20
CA GLU A 367 14.36 -28.76 -5.30
C GLU A 367 14.13 -28.31 -6.75
N LEU A 368 14.19 -29.28 -7.67
CA LEU A 368 14.08 -29.06 -9.11
C LEU A 368 12.82 -28.30 -9.50
N GLU A 369 11.66 -28.68 -8.96
CA GLU A 369 10.38 -28.05 -9.25
C GLU A 369 10.34 -26.59 -8.77
N LYS A 370 10.89 -26.32 -7.59
CA LYS A 370 11.00 -24.95 -7.06
C LYS A 370 11.91 -24.11 -7.94
N ARG A 371 13.05 -24.66 -8.37
CA ARG A 371 13.97 -23.98 -9.31
C ARG A 371 13.30 -23.67 -10.65
N VAL A 372 12.52 -24.60 -11.19
CA VAL A 372 11.74 -24.37 -12.41
C VAL A 372 10.71 -23.26 -12.20
N VAL A 373 10.03 -23.22 -11.05
CA VAL A 373 9.07 -22.15 -10.74
C VAL A 373 9.77 -20.79 -10.62
N LEU A 374 10.91 -20.71 -9.93
CA LEU A 374 11.69 -19.47 -9.82
C LEU A 374 12.17 -19.00 -11.19
N PHE A 375 12.73 -19.91 -12.00
CA PHE A 375 13.08 -19.61 -13.39
C PHE A 375 11.87 -19.06 -14.15
N PHE A 376 10.72 -19.72 -14.10
CA PHE A 376 9.53 -19.22 -14.82
C PHE A 376 9.02 -17.88 -14.32
N TYR A 377 9.12 -17.61 -13.01
CA TYR A 377 8.65 -16.37 -12.41
C TYR A 377 9.53 -15.18 -12.79
N TYR A 378 10.85 -15.37 -12.80
CA TYR A 378 11.80 -14.29 -13.08
C TYR A 378 12.17 -14.18 -14.56
N ALA A 379 12.19 -15.28 -15.31
CA ALA A 379 12.60 -15.28 -16.71
C ALA A 379 11.50 -14.85 -17.69
N PHE A 380 10.22 -14.93 -17.29
CA PHE A 380 9.10 -14.66 -18.19
C PHE A 380 8.11 -13.66 -17.60
N GLU A 381 7.74 -12.66 -18.40
CA GLU A 381 6.75 -11.67 -18.02
C GLU A 381 5.33 -12.28 -18.02
N THR A 382 4.79 -12.56 -16.83
CA THR A 382 3.41 -13.04 -16.62
C THR A 382 2.99 -14.22 -17.52
N PRO A 383 3.75 -15.34 -17.51
CA PRO A 383 3.50 -16.49 -18.37
C PRO A 383 2.07 -17.01 -18.19
N SER A 384 1.38 -17.25 -19.32
CA SER A 384 0.02 -17.77 -19.29
C SER A 384 0.01 -19.19 -18.69
N PRO A 385 -1.10 -19.64 -18.06
CA PRO A 385 -1.20 -21.00 -17.54
C PRO A 385 -0.92 -22.08 -18.59
N PHE A 386 -1.30 -21.78 -19.83
CA PHE A 386 -1.02 -22.64 -20.98
C PHE A 386 0.48 -22.72 -21.30
N PHE A 387 1.17 -21.57 -21.25
CA PHE A 387 2.61 -21.50 -21.48
C PHE A 387 3.39 -22.21 -20.38
N LEU A 388 3.03 -21.99 -19.10
CA LEU A 388 3.61 -22.70 -17.95
C LEU A 388 3.47 -24.21 -18.08
N LYS A 389 2.27 -24.69 -18.43
CA LYS A 389 2.04 -26.12 -18.64
C LYS A 389 2.93 -26.67 -19.75
N PHE A 390 2.99 -25.95 -20.88
CA PHE A 390 3.80 -26.35 -22.03
C PHE A 390 5.30 -26.36 -21.73
N LEU A 391 5.83 -25.33 -21.06
CA LEU A 391 7.24 -25.29 -20.66
C LEU A 391 7.57 -26.40 -19.65
N GLY A 392 6.66 -26.69 -18.72
CA GLY A 392 6.78 -27.85 -17.84
C GLY A 392 6.89 -29.15 -18.64
N GLU A 393 6.02 -29.36 -19.63
CA GLU A 393 6.08 -30.54 -20.50
C GLU A 393 7.40 -30.67 -21.27
N ILE A 394 8.03 -29.54 -21.66
CA ILE A 394 9.35 -29.54 -22.32
C ILE A 394 10.48 -29.86 -21.32
N ILE A 395 10.50 -29.20 -20.15
CA ILE A 395 11.58 -29.37 -19.17
C ILE A 395 11.60 -30.78 -18.59
N PHE A 396 10.42 -31.36 -18.37
CA PHE A 396 10.26 -32.70 -17.81
C PHE A 396 10.08 -33.79 -18.87
N ILE A 397 10.33 -33.51 -20.15
CA ILE A 397 10.06 -34.45 -21.25
C ILE A 397 10.83 -35.78 -21.14
N GLU A 398 12.01 -35.74 -20.51
CA GLU A 398 12.88 -36.90 -20.24
C GLU A 398 12.91 -37.29 -18.74
N ARG A 399 12.00 -36.75 -17.92
CA ARG A 399 11.99 -36.95 -16.45
C ARG A 399 10.68 -37.61 -16.02
N GLU A 400 10.72 -38.54 -15.05
CA GLU A 400 9.53 -39.23 -14.49
C GLU A 400 8.71 -38.34 -13.53
N ASN A 401 8.63 -37.04 -13.78
CA ASN A 401 8.02 -36.10 -12.85
C ASN A 401 6.57 -35.75 -13.24
N SER A 402 5.68 -35.73 -12.25
CA SER A 402 4.24 -35.45 -12.37
C SER A 402 3.82 -34.16 -11.65
N ALA A 403 4.78 -33.39 -11.11
CA ALA A 403 4.49 -32.17 -10.38
C ALA A 403 3.75 -31.14 -11.24
N ASN A 404 2.66 -30.58 -10.70
CA ASN A 404 1.89 -29.55 -11.39
C ASN A 404 2.57 -28.18 -11.24
N ILE A 405 3.60 -27.93 -12.06
CA ILE A 405 4.36 -26.67 -12.08
C ILE A 405 3.44 -25.45 -12.23
N GLN A 406 2.33 -25.58 -12.96
CA GLN A 406 1.35 -24.51 -13.11
C GLN A 406 0.74 -24.09 -11.77
N ASP A 407 0.37 -25.06 -10.92
CA ASP A 407 -0.20 -24.80 -9.60
C ASP A 407 0.89 -24.29 -8.63
N MET A 408 2.10 -24.85 -8.68
CA MET A 408 3.22 -24.38 -7.85
C MET A 408 3.61 -22.94 -8.17
N TYR A 409 3.65 -22.59 -9.46
CA TYR A 409 3.87 -21.22 -9.94
C TYR A 409 2.77 -20.29 -9.44
N LYS A 410 1.50 -20.71 -9.59
CA LYS A 410 0.36 -19.90 -9.14
C LYS A 410 0.45 -19.63 -7.64
N ASN A 411 0.71 -20.66 -6.83
CA ASN A 411 0.86 -20.51 -5.39
C ASN A 411 2.02 -19.59 -5.02
N TYR A 412 3.17 -19.73 -5.67
CA TYR A 412 4.32 -18.85 -5.46
C TYR A 412 3.98 -17.40 -5.78
N ARG A 413 3.38 -17.15 -6.95
CA ARG A 413 2.92 -15.82 -7.38
C ARG A 413 1.91 -15.21 -6.42
N ASP A 414 0.92 -16.00 -5.97
CA ASP A 414 -0.10 -15.53 -5.04
C ASP A 414 0.52 -15.14 -3.68
N ARG A 415 1.55 -15.87 -3.22
CA ARG A 415 2.33 -15.51 -2.01
C ARG A 415 3.15 -14.24 -2.21
N GLN A 416 3.83 -14.08 -3.35
CA GLN A 416 4.58 -12.86 -3.69
C GLN A 416 3.67 -11.63 -3.67
N ILE A 417 2.53 -11.70 -4.38
CA ILE A 417 1.54 -10.63 -4.40
C ILE A 417 1.02 -10.31 -2.99
N PHE A 418 0.81 -11.32 -2.15
CA PHE A 418 0.38 -11.09 -0.76
C PHE A 418 1.44 -10.37 0.06
N ALA A 419 2.71 -10.80 -0.02
CA ALA A 419 3.83 -10.18 0.69
C ALA A 419 4.02 -8.71 0.29
N GLU A 420 4.03 -8.42 -1.01
CA GLU A 420 4.10 -7.05 -1.55
C GLU A 420 2.96 -6.16 -1.02
N ASN A 421 1.72 -6.69 -1.00
CA ASN A 421 0.56 -5.96 -0.50
C ASN A 421 0.64 -5.64 0.99
N GLU A 422 1.13 -6.58 1.82
CA GLU A 422 1.33 -6.33 3.24
C GLU A 422 2.46 -5.32 3.49
N MET A 423 3.55 -5.37 2.74
CA MET A 423 4.61 -4.35 2.78
C MET A 423 4.07 -2.96 2.43
N PHE A 424 3.30 -2.85 1.35
CA PHE A 424 2.71 -1.57 0.94
C PHE A 424 1.68 -1.04 1.95
N LYS A 425 1.00 -1.93 2.68
CA LYS A 425 0.10 -1.56 3.77
C LYS A 425 0.87 -1.05 4.99
N LEU A 426 1.95 -1.73 5.39
CA LEU A 426 2.82 -1.30 6.48
C LEU A 426 3.46 0.06 6.16
N GLN A 427 3.95 0.26 4.94
CA GLN A 427 4.50 1.53 4.49
C GLN A 427 3.47 2.66 4.58
N ARG A 428 2.23 2.44 4.10
CA ARG A 428 1.16 3.44 4.22
C ARG A 428 0.79 3.74 5.67
N MET A 429 0.85 2.76 6.56
CA MET A 429 0.63 2.98 8.01
C MET A 429 1.75 3.85 8.59
N TYR A 430 3.00 3.56 8.24
CA TYR A 430 4.17 4.34 8.63
C TYR A 430 4.05 5.80 8.15
N GLU A 431 3.77 6.01 6.87
CA GLU A 431 3.63 7.34 6.27
C GLU A 431 2.50 8.15 6.94
N ARG A 432 1.36 7.51 7.21
CA ARG A 432 0.22 8.13 7.92
C ARG A 432 0.60 8.54 9.35
N SER A 433 1.32 7.69 10.07
CA SER A 433 1.79 7.97 11.43
C SER A 433 2.74 9.17 11.43
N LEU A 434 3.73 9.16 10.54
CA LEU A 434 4.72 10.23 10.40
C LEU A 434 4.05 11.55 10.00
N LYS A 435 3.12 11.52 9.04
CA LYS A 435 2.34 12.70 8.63
C LYS A 435 1.53 13.28 9.79
N SER A 436 0.83 12.42 10.53
CA SER A 436 0.02 12.83 11.68
C SER A 436 0.86 13.47 12.78
N PHE A 437 2.01 12.86 13.12
CA PHE A 437 2.95 13.45 14.07
C PHE A 437 3.50 14.79 13.55
N LYS A 438 3.88 14.85 12.26
CA LYS A 438 4.44 16.07 11.67
C LYS A 438 3.47 17.25 11.73
N GLU A 439 2.24 17.04 11.28
CA GLU A 439 1.22 18.08 11.19
C GLU A 439 0.69 18.50 12.56
N ARG A 440 0.52 17.55 13.49
CA ARG A 440 -0.13 17.81 14.78
C ARG A 440 0.84 18.21 15.88
N ILE A 441 2.10 17.78 15.79
CA ILE A 441 3.13 18.00 16.81
C ILE A 441 4.31 18.75 16.21
N TYR A 442 5.07 18.12 15.30
CA TYR A 442 6.42 18.59 14.93
C TYR A 442 6.46 20.02 14.37
N ASN A 443 5.58 20.34 13.42
CA ASN A 443 5.54 21.65 12.78
C ASN A 443 5.12 22.78 13.72
N LYS A 444 4.58 22.45 14.90
CA LYS A 444 4.05 23.40 15.89
C LYS A 444 5.01 23.67 17.04
N ILE A 445 6.12 22.93 17.09
CA ILE A 445 7.14 23.06 18.14
C ILE A 445 7.81 24.42 18.03
N GLN A 446 7.91 25.10 19.17
CA GLN A 446 8.73 26.28 19.33
C GLN A 446 10.14 25.87 19.71
N TRP A 447 11.12 26.28 18.91
CA TRP A 447 12.53 25.92 19.13
C TRP A 447 13.32 27.12 19.67
N PRO A 448 14.19 26.91 20.66
CA PRO A 448 15.14 27.93 21.10
C PRO A 448 16.21 28.17 20.03
N ASN A 449 16.84 29.35 20.09
CA ASN A 449 17.94 29.71 19.18
C ASN A 449 19.13 28.74 19.28
N LYS A 450 19.41 28.23 20.49
CA LYS A 450 20.43 27.22 20.74
C LYS A 450 19.75 25.90 21.10
N LYS A 451 19.79 24.94 20.17
CA LYS A 451 19.29 23.58 20.41
C LYS A 451 20.33 22.78 21.18
N SER A 452 19.91 22.12 22.25
CA SER A 452 20.71 21.12 22.94
C SER A 452 20.50 19.77 22.28
N GLN A 453 21.58 19.00 22.15
CA GLN A 453 21.50 17.62 21.71
C GLN A 453 21.30 16.76 22.95
N CYS A 454 20.17 16.05 23.04
CA CYS A 454 19.94 15.14 24.15
C CYS A 454 20.91 13.96 24.15
N LYS A 455 21.70 13.75 23.10
CA LYS A 455 22.82 12.78 23.12
C LYS A 455 23.91 13.18 24.13
N ASP A 456 23.98 14.46 24.52
CA ASP A 456 24.97 14.97 25.47
C ASP A 456 24.58 14.71 26.94
N PHE A 457 23.34 14.25 27.22
CA PHE A 457 22.88 13.83 28.55
C PHE A 457 22.18 12.47 28.45
N ASN A 458 22.23 11.63 29.47
CA ASN A 458 21.58 10.32 29.40
C ASN A 458 20.05 10.46 29.53
N PHE A 459 19.36 10.77 28.43
CA PHE A 459 17.90 10.96 28.43
C PHE A 459 17.11 9.73 28.93
N GLN A 460 17.72 8.54 28.89
CA GLN A 460 17.13 7.31 29.43
C GLN A 460 17.04 7.32 30.96
N GLU A 461 17.74 8.22 31.65
CA GLU A 461 17.65 8.41 33.09
C GLU A 461 16.46 9.30 33.50
N VAL A 462 15.82 9.99 32.55
CA VAL A 462 14.61 10.75 32.84
C VAL A 462 13.51 9.77 33.24
N LYS A 463 12.94 9.99 34.43
CA LYS A 463 11.85 9.20 34.99
C LYS A 463 10.72 10.14 35.40
N SER A 464 9.50 9.60 35.43
CA SER A 464 8.37 10.33 36.02
C SER A 464 8.71 10.76 37.45
N VAL A 465 8.48 12.04 37.76
CA VAL A 465 8.79 12.61 39.09
C VAL A 465 7.72 12.29 40.14
N ARG A 466 6.58 11.71 39.74
CA ARG A 466 5.51 11.30 40.67
C ARG A 466 4.75 10.08 40.17
N GLU A 467 4.12 9.37 41.12
CA GLU A 467 3.05 8.42 40.82
C GLU A 467 1.71 9.16 40.81
N VAL A 468 0.86 8.81 39.84
CA VAL A 468 -0.43 9.49 39.63
C VAL A 468 -1.54 8.69 40.31
N ASN A 469 -2.36 9.38 41.10
CA ASN A 469 -3.56 8.82 41.71
C ASN A 469 -4.64 8.63 40.64
N PHE A 470 -5.20 7.41 40.54
CA PHE A 470 -6.31 7.12 39.65
C PHE A 470 -7.52 7.99 40.00
N ASP A 471 -7.99 8.76 39.02
CA ASP A 471 -9.23 9.51 39.18
C ASP A 471 -10.42 8.55 39.02
N LEU A 472 -11.36 8.60 39.97
CA LEU A 472 -12.57 7.75 39.99
C LEU A 472 -13.52 8.03 38.81
N SER A 473 -13.22 9.04 37.98
CA SER A 473 -13.99 9.47 36.82
C SER A 473 -13.78 8.61 35.55
N GLY A 474 -12.87 7.62 35.58
CA GLY A 474 -12.70 6.63 34.50
C GLY A 474 -11.92 7.09 33.26
N ASN A 475 -11.37 8.31 33.25
CA ASN A 475 -10.66 8.89 32.09
C ASN A 475 -9.12 8.84 32.20
N SER A 476 -8.59 8.15 33.22
CA SER A 476 -7.15 7.93 33.43
C SER A 476 -6.84 6.42 33.32
N GLY A 477 -5.61 6.07 32.96
CA GLY A 477 -5.26 4.66 32.75
C GLY A 477 -3.79 4.44 32.41
N LYS A 478 -3.50 3.23 31.93
CA LYS A 478 -2.16 2.81 31.50
C LYS A 478 -2.23 2.07 30.18
N TYR A 479 -1.16 2.14 29.40
CA TYR A 479 -0.93 1.24 28.26
C TYR A 479 0.51 0.73 28.28
N PHE A 480 0.76 -0.41 27.67
CA PHE A 480 2.11 -0.93 27.49
C PHE A 480 2.73 -0.28 26.25
N SER A 481 3.86 0.42 26.41
CA SER A 481 4.65 0.93 25.29
C SER A 481 5.55 -0.18 24.76
N GLU A 482 5.39 -0.51 23.49
CA GLU A 482 6.32 -1.42 22.80
C GLU A 482 7.67 -0.74 22.61
N LYS A 483 7.66 0.57 22.28
CA LYS A 483 8.86 1.38 22.07
C LYS A 483 9.77 1.42 23.31
N LEU A 484 9.19 1.50 24.50
CA LEU A 484 9.93 1.63 25.77
C LEU A 484 9.92 0.34 26.60
N SER A 485 9.17 -0.68 26.18
CA SER A 485 8.98 -1.94 26.91
C SER A 485 8.58 -1.74 28.39
N LYS A 486 7.70 -0.77 28.65
CA LYS A 486 7.18 -0.45 29.99
C LYS A 486 5.74 0.05 29.94
N GLU A 487 5.05 0.02 31.09
CA GLU A 487 3.75 0.68 31.23
C GLU A 487 3.92 2.20 31.27
N ILE A 488 3.09 2.90 30.49
CA ILE A 488 2.96 4.35 30.48
C ILE A 488 1.60 4.73 31.02
N GLN A 489 1.58 5.67 31.95
CA GLN A 489 0.36 6.20 32.54
C GLN A 489 -0.12 7.47 31.81
N TYR A 490 -1.43 7.69 31.79
CA TYR A 490 -2.05 8.93 31.31
C TYR A 490 -3.18 9.36 32.26
N GLU A 491 -3.36 10.67 32.42
CA GLU A 491 -4.37 11.29 33.30
C GLU A 491 -5.65 11.67 32.55
N SER A 492 -5.62 11.72 31.21
CA SER A 492 -6.80 12.08 30.42
C SER A 492 -6.83 11.41 29.04
N GLU A 493 -8.02 11.28 28.46
CA GLU A 493 -8.19 10.83 27.07
C GLU A 493 -7.50 11.74 26.05
N LEU A 494 -7.37 13.04 26.35
CA LEU A 494 -6.65 13.98 25.50
C LEU A 494 -5.16 13.66 25.46
N GLU A 495 -4.60 13.38 26.63
CA GLU A 495 -3.21 12.95 26.79
C GLU A 495 -2.96 11.59 26.15
N ARG A 496 -3.85 10.61 26.37
CA ARG A 496 -3.77 9.30 25.72
C ARG A 496 -3.70 9.43 24.19
N LYS A 497 -4.52 10.31 23.60
CA LYS A 497 -4.51 10.56 22.14
C LYS A 497 -3.18 11.13 21.65
N VAL A 498 -2.54 12.02 22.42
CA VAL A 498 -1.23 12.58 22.07
C VAL A 498 -0.13 11.55 22.26
N LEU A 499 -0.14 10.80 23.36
CA LEU A 499 0.77 9.69 23.60
C LEU A 499 0.71 8.65 22.49
N MET A 500 -0.48 8.33 21.96
CA MET A 500 -0.58 7.41 20.83
C MET A 500 0.02 7.95 19.52
N LEU A 501 0.06 9.27 19.30
CA LEU A 501 0.80 9.83 18.16
C LEU A 501 2.31 9.69 18.34
N ILE A 502 2.77 9.80 19.57
CA ILE A 502 4.18 9.70 19.95
C ILE A 502 4.65 8.25 19.86
N GLU A 503 3.91 7.30 20.44
CA GLU A 503 4.21 5.86 20.41
C GLU A 503 4.34 5.35 18.97
N ASN A 504 3.40 5.73 18.10
CA ASN A 504 3.36 5.27 16.71
C ASN A 504 4.36 6.00 15.79
N CYS A 505 5.00 7.07 16.24
CA CYS A 505 5.96 7.81 15.42
C CYS A 505 7.36 7.19 15.54
N THR A 506 7.95 6.80 14.42
CA THR A 506 9.29 6.20 14.37
C THR A 506 10.42 7.19 14.59
N ARG A 507 10.19 8.48 14.32
CA ARG A 507 11.16 9.53 14.64
C ARG A 507 11.31 9.75 16.14
N VAL A 508 10.32 9.36 16.95
CA VAL A 508 10.45 9.40 18.41
C VAL A 508 11.17 8.13 18.86
N VAL A 509 12.33 8.29 19.49
CA VAL A 509 13.13 7.19 20.02
C VAL A 509 12.93 6.98 21.52
N PHE A 510 12.48 8.03 22.22
CA PHE A 510 12.19 7.96 23.65
C PHE A 510 11.10 8.94 24.04
N TYR A 511 10.33 8.63 25.08
CA TYR A 511 9.50 9.59 25.76
C TYR A 511 9.29 9.22 27.23
N GLU A 512 8.94 10.21 28.04
CA GLU A 512 8.56 10.02 29.43
C GLU A 512 7.42 10.96 29.79
N VAL A 513 6.48 10.47 30.60
CA VAL A 513 5.39 11.28 31.15
C VAL A 513 5.84 11.91 32.46
N GLN A 514 5.38 13.14 32.72
CA GLN A 514 5.65 13.86 33.96
C GLN A 514 7.16 13.96 34.29
N PRO A 515 7.99 14.46 33.34
CA PRO A 515 9.44 14.25 33.35
C PRO A 515 10.23 15.20 34.25
N PHE A 516 9.72 16.41 34.53
CA PHE A 516 10.51 17.50 35.14
C PHE A 516 9.70 18.30 36.15
N GLU A 517 10.38 18.87 37.16
CA GLU A 517 9.80 19.88 38.04
C GLU A 517 10.20 21.29 37.58
N ILE A 518 9.23 22.10 37.15
CA ILE A 518 9.48 23.47 36.72
C ILE A 518 8.91 24.45 37.75
N THR A 519 9.79 25.30 38.27
CA THR A 519 9.42 26.33 39.23
C THR A 519 8.77 27.53 38.54
N TYR A 520 7.69 28.05 39.11
CA TYR A 520 7.04 29.27 38.64
C TYR A 520 6.51 30.11 39.81
N TYR A 521 6.23 31.38 39.55
CA TYR A 521 5.68 32.30 40.57
C TYR A 521 4.23 32.67 40.26
N HIS A 522 3.33 32.35 41.18
CA HIS A 522 1.95 32.83 41.14
C HIS A 522 1.46 33.12 42.56
N LYS A 523 1.55 34.40 42.95
CA LYS A 523 1.38 34.93 44.32
C LYS A 523 2.44 34.43 45.33
N ARG A 524 2.94 33.21 45.13
CA ARG A 524 4.03 32.55 45.84
C ARG A 524 4.78 31.63 44.87
N LYS A 525 5.98 31.19 45.25
CA LYS A 525 6.73 30.14 44.53
C LYS A 525 5.92 28.84 44.50
N ARG A 526 5.84 28.20 43.35
CA ARG A 526 5.14 26.93 43.11
C ARG A 526 5.97 26.08 42.15
N VAL A 527 5.69 24.78 42.13
CA VAL A 527 6.24 23.83 41.17
C VAL A 527 5.10 23.30 40.30
N TYR A 528 5.31 23.17 39.00
CA TYR A 528 4.44 22.40 38.13
C TYR A 528 5.27 21.37 37.37
N ILE A 529 4.61 20.29 36.95
CA ILE A 529 5.21 19.18 36.21
C ILE A 529 4.55 19.20 34.82
N PRO A 530 5.33 19.26 33.72
CA PRO A 530 4.79 19.22 32.38
C PRO A 530 4.33 17.79 32.03
N ASP A 531 3.47 17.66 31.02
CA ASP A 531 2.81 16.37 30.75
C ASP A 531 3.77 15.34 30.11
N ILE A 532 4.55 15.70 29.07
CA ILE A 532 5.36 14.74 28.31
C ILE A 532 6.73 15.34 27.91
N PHE A 533 7.79 14.54 27.95
CA PHE A 533 9.07 14.80 27.27
C PHE A 533 9.29 13.74 26.19
N ILE A 534 9.76 14.15 25.02
CA ILE A 534 10.12 13.24 23.92
C ILE A 534 11.53 13.54 23.41
N VAL A 535 12.19 12.52 22.87
CA VAL A 535 13.48 12.63 22.17
C VAL A 535 13.33 12.09 20.76
N LEU A 536 13.82 12.85 19.78
CA LEU A 536 13.82 12.45 18.37
C LEU A 536 15.09 11.67 18.00
N ASP A 537 15.03 10.97 16.87
CA ASP A 537 16.14 10.25 16.22
C ASP A 537 17.36 11.15 15.94
N ASP A 538 17.14 12.42 15.66
CA ASP A 538 18.18 13.44 15.50
C ASP A 538 18.81 13.90 16.83
N GLY A 539 18.32 13.43 17.98
CA GLY A 539 18.79 13.80 19.31
C GLY A 539 18.07 14.99 19.94
N SER A 540 17.13 15.63 19.26
CA SER A 540 16.44 16.81 19.80
C SER A 540 15.42 16.44 20.88
N GLY A 541 15.43 17.17 21.99
CA GLY A 541 14.47 17.03 23.10
C GLY A 541 13.32 18.02 23.00
N ILE A 542 12.10 17.57 23.29
CA ILE A 542 10.88 18.39 23.21
C ILE A 542 10.00 18.14 24.43
N ILE A 543 9.49 19.20 25.06
CA ILE A 543 8.50 19.11 26.14
C ILE A 543 7.12 19.50 25.61
N ILE A 544 6.12 18.66 25.86
CA ILE A 544 4.75 18.83 25.41
C ILE A 544 3.83 18.98 26.63
N GLU A 545 3.09 20.08 26.67
CA GLU A 545 2.04 20.36 27.64
C GLU A 545 0.67 20.23 26.95
N ILE A 546 -0.20 19.40 27.51
CA ILE A 546 -1.51 19.08 26.93
C ILE A 546 -2.60 19.86 27.65
N LYS A 547 -3.26 20.76 26.93
CA LYS A 547 -4.36 21.58 27.48
C LYS A 547 -5.46 21.80 26.45
N PRO A 548 -6.75 21.70 26.82
CA PRO A 548 -7.83 22.14 25.94
C PRO A 548 -7.70 23.63 25.57
N LYS A 549 -8.13 24.01 24.35
CA LYS A 549 -7.99 25.36 23.78
C LYS A 549 -8.35 26.49 24.75
N ILE A 550 -9.55 26.43 25.34
CA ILE A 550 -10.04 27.44 26.28
C ILE A 550 -9.26 27.48 27.59
N HIS A 551 -8.67 26.35 27.99
CA HIS A 551 -7.85 26.29 29.20
C HIS A 551 -6.47 26.90 29.00
N MET A 552 -5.95 26.95 27.77
CA MET A 552 -4.66 27.57 27.51
C MET A 552 -4.66 29.08 27.82
N ALA A 553 -5.80 29.76 27.63
CA ALA A 553 -5.96 31.18 27.93
C ALA A 553 -6.20 31.50 29.41
N ILE A 554 -6.36 30.48 30.30
CA ILE A 554 -6.50 30.74 31.73
C ILE A 554 -5.19 31.35 32.24
N ASN A 555 -5.26 32.43 33.01
CA ASN A 555 -4.10 33.19 33.48
C ASN A 555 -3.02 32.31 34.16
N ILE A 556 -3.42 31.31 34.96
CA ILE A 556 -2.46 30.39 35.58
C ILE A 556 -1.70 29.54 34.57
N ASN A 557 -2.34 29.15 33.46
CA ASN A 557 -1.73 28.36 32.41
C ASN A 557 -0.85 29.23 31.50
N ILE A 558 -1.20 30.50 31.30
CA ILE A 558 -0.31 31.48 30.66
C ILE A 558 0.99 31.65 31.46
N ILE A 559 0.90 31.77 32.79
CA ILE A 559 2.10 31.85 33.66
C ILE A 559 2.94 30.57 33.56
N LYS A 560 2.30 29.38 33.55
CA LYS A 560 3.00 28.11 33.36
C LYS A 560 3.65 28.01 31.98
N TYR A 561 2.98 28.47 30.93
CA TYR A 561 3.52 28.54 29.57
C TYR A 561 4.81 29.37 29.54
N GLN A 562 4.82 30.55 30.17
CA GLN A 562 6.02 31.41 30.24
C GLN A 562 7.18 30.75 31.00
N ALA A 563 6.86 30.04 32.08
CA ALA A 563 7.86 29.28 32.83
C ALA A 563 8.41 28.09 32.00
N LEU A 564 7.56 27.40 31.24
CA LEU A 564 7.95 26.33 30.33
C LEU A 564 8.88 26.83 29.24
N GLU A 565 8.50 27.92 28.59
CA GLU A 565 9.30 28.58 27.55
C GLU A 565 10.67 28.95 28.09
N SER A 566 10.74 29.57 29.27
CA SER A 566 12.02 29.94 29.90
C SER A 566 12.89 28.72 30.20
N PHE A 567 12.31 27.66 30.77
CA PHE A 567 13.00 26.41 31.07
C PHE A 567 13.55 25.75 29.80
N CYS A 568 12.73 25.65 28.75
CA CYS A 568 13.12 25.04 27.49
C CYS A 568 14.20 25.84 26.76
N ASN A 569 14.16 27.18 26.84
CA ASN A 569 15.21 28.05 26.32
C ASN A 569 16.55 27.86 27.04
N GLU A 570 16.54 27.65 28.36
CA GLU A 570 17.74 27.36 29.15
C GLU A 570 18.33 25.98 28.82
N MET A 571 17.47 24.97 28.69
CA MET A 571 17.87 23.59 28.41
C MET A 571 18.16 23.32 26.93
N GLY A 572 17.79 24.24 26.03
CA GLY A 572 17.89 24.04 24.59
C GLY A 572 16.88 23.04 24.02
N TYR A 573 15.75 22.83 24.70
CA TYR A 573 14.66 21.95 24.26
C TYR A 573 13.61 22.70 23.45
N GLY A 574 12.98 22.01 22.50
CA GLY A 574 11.74 22.48 21.90
C GLY A 574 10.58 22.40 22.89
N PHE A 575 9.54 23.20 22.70
CA PHE A 575 8.32 23.06 23.49
C PHE A 575 7.05 23.23 22.67
N LEU A 576 5.98 22.61 23.14
CA LEU A 576 4.66 22.67 22.53
C LEU A 576 3.58 22.66 23.61
N VAL A 577 2.66 23.63 23.58
CA VAL A 577 1.42 23.58 24.35
C VAL A 577 0.26 23.36 23.40
N THR A 578 -0.48 22.26 23.53
CA THR A 578 -1.47 21.83 22.53
C THR A 578 -2.64 21.03 23.12
N ASP A 579 -3.76 20.95 22.42
CA ASP A 579 -4.79 19.93 22.65
C ASP A 579 -4.59 18.68 21.76
N GLY A 580 -3.42 18.54 21.15
CA GLY A 580 -3.11 17.50 20.16
C GLY A 580 -3.61 17.84 18.75
N PHE A 581 -4.26 18.99 18.54
CA PHE A 581 -4.65 19.48 17.22
C PHE A 581 -4.31 20.95 17.02
N THR A 582 -4.65 21.83 17.95
CA THR A 582 -4.34 23.25 17.94
C THR A 582 -3.28 23.53 19.01
N SER A 583 -2.27 24.31 18.65
CA SER A 583 -1.21 24.77 19.55
C SER A 583 -1.52 26.15 20.12
N PHE A 584 -0.86 26.52 21.22
CA PHE A 584 -0.97 27.85 21.80
C PHE A 584 -0.55 28.96 20.82
N GLU A 585 0.49 28.74 20.01
CA GLU A 585 0.90 29.71 18.98
C GLU A 585 -0.17 29.91 17.91
N GLU A 586 -0.83 28.83 17.48
CA GLU A 586 -1.95 28.96 16.55
C GLU A 586 -3.13 29.72 17.16
N ILE A 587 -3.35 29.62 18.48
CA ILE A 587 -4.36 30.46 19.16
C ILE A 587 -3.94 31.93 19.12
N LYS A 588 -2.66 32.27 19.32
CA LYS A 588 -2.20 33.66 19.18
C LYS A 588 -2.41 34.21 17.78
N MET A 589 -2.09 33.40 16.76
CA MET A 589 -2.18 33.78 15.35
C MET A 589 -3.58 33.66 14.75
N HIS A 590 -4.54 33.08 15.48
CA HIS A 590 -5.91 32.87 15.01
C HIS A 590 -6.58 34.20 14.68
N THR A 591 -7.23 34.29 13.53
CA THR A 591 -8.05 35.45 13.16
C THR A 591 -9.40 35.35 13.86
N TYR A 592 -9.71 36.29 14.75
CA TYR A 592 -10.93 36.32 15.57
C TYR A 592 -11.84 37.52 15.25
N ASN A 593 -13.09 37.43 15.69
CA ASN A 593 -14.09 38.47 15.45
C ASN A 593 -13.72 39.81 16.15
N LYS A 594 -13.40 40.85 15.35
CA LYS A 594 -13.03 42.17 15.87
C LYS A 594 -14.16 42.89 16.60
N SER A 595 -15.42 42.72 16.17
CA SER A 595 -16.55 43.28 16.91
C SER A 595 -16.72 42.65 18.30
N PHE A 596 -16.39 41.37 18.45
CA PHE A 596 -16.38 40.72 19.76
C PHE A 596 -15.26 41.30 20.65
N GLU A 597 -14.06 41.45 20.12
CA GLU A 597 -12.94 42.11 20.81
C GLU A 597 -13.33 43.51 21.28
N ASP A 598 -13.82 44.37 20.38
CA ASP A 598 -14.16 45.76 20.68
C ASP A 598 -15.21 45.89 21.78
N GLU A 599 -16.29 45.10 21.70
CA GLU A 599 -17.36 45.12 22.69
C GLU A 599 -16.89 44.57 24.05
N LEU A 600 -16.09 43.48 24.04
CA LEU A 600 -15.52 42.93 25.27
C LEU A 600 -14.58 43.94 25.96
N LEU A 601 -13.68 44.56 25.18
CA LEU A 601 -12.75 45.57 25.69
C LEU A 601 -13.47 46.83 26.18
N SER A 602 -14.58 47.21 25.55
CA SER A 602 -15.43 48.32 25.99
C SER A 602 -16.10 48.04 27.34
N GLU A 603 -16.68 46.84 27.53
CA GLU A 603 -17.23 46.45 28.84
C GLU A 603 -16.15 46.38 29.92
N LEU A 604 -14.94 45.90 29.58
CA LEU A 604 -13.80 45.87 30.50
C LEU A 604 -13.29 47.25 30.91
N LYS A 605 -13.68 48.34 30.22
CA LYS A 605 -13.42 49.72 30.70
C LYS A 605 -14.29 50.08 31.91
N LYS A 606 -15.46 49.44 32.07
CA LYS A 606 -16.38 49.69 33.18
C LYS A 606 -16.00 48.91 34.45
N GLY A 607 -15.27 47.81 34.30
CA GLY A 607 -14.77 46.99 35.40
C GLY A 607 -14.51 45.53 34.99
N PRO A 608 -14.13 44.67 35.94
CA PRO A 608 -13.99 43.24 35.71
C PRO A 608 -15.31 42.58 35.29
N LEU A 609 -15.27 41.72 34.28
CA LEU A 609 -16.41 40.95 33.78
C LEU A 609 -16.59 39.65 34.58
N ARG A 610 -17.79 39.47 35.14
CA ARG A 610 -18.24 38.23 35.80
C ARG A 610 -19.10 37.40 34.85
N TRP A 611 -19.40 36.15 35.23
CA TRP A 611 -20.16 35.21 34.39
C TRP A 611 -21.53 35.77 33.94
N SER A 612 -22.25 36.43 34.84
CA SER A 612 -23.57 37.03 34.58
C SER A 612 -23.54 38.11 33.49
N GLU A 613 -22.41 38.78 33.32
CA GLU A 613 -22.21 39.81 32.28
C GLU A 613 -21.69 39.16 31.00
N PHE A 614 -20.76 38.21 31.13
CA PHE A 614 -20.16 37.49 30.02
C PHE A 614 -21.18 36.67 29.21
N ILE A 615 -22.24 36.15 29.85
CA ILE A 615 -23.24 35.31 29.17
C ILE A 615 -23.90 36.01 27.97
N LYS A 616 -23.98 37.35 27.98
CA LYS A 616 -24.50 38.16 26.86
C LYS A 616 -23.65 38.04 25.60
N PHE A 617 -22.34 37.88 25.75
CA PHE A 617 -21.43 37.63 24.64
C PHE A 617 -21.60 36.21 24.10
N LYS A 618 -21.82 35.22 24.98
CA LYS A 618 -22.02 33.82 24.58
C LYS A 618 -23.28 33.62 23.72
N SER A 619 -24.31 34.44 23.89
CA SER A 619 -25.50 34.44 23.02
C SER A 619 -25.28 35.14 21.66
N LYS A 620 -24.24 35.96 21.53
CA LYS A 620 -24.01 36.83 20.36
C LYS A 620 -22.83 36.37 19.49
N TYR A 621 -21.82 35.75 20.09
CA TYR A 621 -20.56 35.40 19.46
C TYR A 621 -20.20 33.94 19.66
N SER A 622 -19.45 33.38 18.71
CA SER A 622 -18.78 32.10 18.89
C SER A 622 -17.60 32.28 19.84
N ILE A 623 -17.70 31.72 21.05
CA ILE A 623 -16.71 31.99 22.11
C ILE A 623 -15.40 31.21 21.91
N GLY A 624 -15.45 29.98 21.42
CA GLY A 624 -14.37 28.97 21.48
C GLY A 624 -12.93 29.50 21.36
N LEU A 625 -12.39 29.55 20.14
CA LEU A 625 -11.03 30.02 19.87
C LEU A 625 -10.92 31.55 19.96
N ASP A 626 -11.96 32.27 19.53
CA ASP A 626 -11.97 33.74 19.52
C ASP A 626 -11.71 34.32 20.90
N LEU A 627 -12.41 33.86 21.95
CA LEU A 627 -12.18 34.34 23.31
C LEU A 627 -10.75 34.07 23.76
N SER A 628 -10.22 32.87 23.49
CA SER A 628 -8.86 32.50 23.90
C SER A 628 -7.84 33.44 23.25
N SER A 629 -8.03 33.71 21.96
CA SER A 629 -7.17 34.60 21.17
C SER A 629 -7.27 36.05 21.64
N ILE A 630 -8.49 36.55 21.90
CA ILE A 630 -8.72 37.90 22.44
C ILE A 630 -8.06 38.06 23.81
N ILE A 631 -8.21 37.08 24.71
CA ILE A 631 -7.59 37.10 26.04
C ILE A 631 -6.08 37.20 25.92
N ILE A 632 -5.47 36.34 25.11
CA ILE A 632 -4.01 36.27 24.99
C ILE A 632 -3.46 37.52 24.30
N ASN A 633 -4.05 37.96 23.19
CA ASN A 633 -3.54 39.08 22.38
C ASN A 633 -3.76 40.45 23.03
N ASN A 634 -4.69 40.57 23.99
CA ASN A 634 -4.93 41.82 24.74
C ASN A 634 -4.39 41.77 26.18
N ASP A 635 -3.59 40.75 26.51
CA ASP A 635 -3.02 40.53 27.85
C ASP A 635 -4.07 40.63 28.98
N LEU A 636 -5.21 39.94 28.79
CA LEU A 636 -6.28 39.90 29.78
C LEU A 636 -6.04 38.77 30.79
N ILE A 637 -6.49 38.99 32.02
CA ILE A 637 -6.55 37.95 33.05
C ILE A 637 -7.90 37.23 32.92
N TYR A 638 -7.85 35.94 32.62
CA TYR A 638 -9.00 35.04 32.63
C TYR A 638 -8.87 33.99 33.74
N GLU A 639 -9.88 33.93 34.61
CA GLU A 639 -10.05 32.90 35.63
C GLU A 639 -11.33 32.11 35.35
N LYS A 640 -11.26 30.78 35.48
CA LYS A 640 -12.41 29.88 35.24
C LYS A 640 -13.31 29.73 36.48
N SER A 641 -12.73 29.76 37.68
CA SER A 641 -13.46 29.56 38.93
C SER A 641 -12.84 30.36 40.10
N PRO A 642 -13.54 31.40 40.62
CA PRO A 642 -14.76 31.98 40.04
C PRO A 642 -14.48 32.54 38.63
N PHE A 643 -15.49 32.55 37.76
CA PHE A 643 -15.33 33.13 36.43
C PHE A 643 -15.04 34.64 36.53
N LEU A 644 -13.93 35.06 35.94
CA LEU A 644 -13.52 36.47 35.91
C LEU A 644 -12.71 36.76 34.65
N ILE A 645 -13.03 37.85 33.95
CA ILE A 645 -12.15 38.45 32.95
C ILE A 645 -11.84 39.88 33.38
N LYS A 646 -10.57 40.26 33.42
CA LYS A 646 -10.16 41.64 33.74
C LYS A 646 -8.90 42.03 32.99
N LYS A 647 -8.62 43.33 32.90
CA LYS A 647 -7.33 43.83 32.41
C LYS A 647 -6.22 43.48 33.40
N ARG A 648 -5.02 43.18 32.88
CA ARG A 648 -3.81 43.11 33.70
C ARG A 648 -3.45 44.54 34.12
N THR A 649 -3.32 44.75 35.42
CA THR A 649 -3.00 46.04 36.06
C THR A 649 -1.53 46.13 36.40
#